data_AF-A0A9N9VMZ7-F1
#
_entry.id   AF-A0A9N9VMZ7-F1
#
_cell.length_a   1.000
_cell.length_b   1.000
_cell.length_c   1.000
_cell.angle_alpha   90.00
_cell.angle_beta   90.00
_cell.angle_gamma   90.00
#
_symmetry.space_group_name_H-M   'P 1'
#
loop_
_entity.id
_entity.type
_entity.pdbx_description
1 polymer ?
#
loop_
_entity_poly.entity_id
_entity_poly.type
_entity_poly.pdbx_seq_one_letter_code
_entity_poly.pdbx_strand_id
1 'polypeptide(L)'
;MTGFRLSAQATRLKANIAMYSTRAGLPWARRARPSLCTALRIASQSQSRKVSAGLGSQVERNPGAEIQPPLDSRRETIKQARPFSDFLTDTFSRQHDYLRISITERCNLRCVYCMPEEGVPLSPNRELLTTPEIVMLSSVFVSQGVNKIRLTGGEPTVRRDILPLMHQLGDLRSRGLRELCITTNGISLHRKLDSMVDAGLTGVNLSLDTLDPFQFQIMTRRKGFDAVQKSIDRILELNKAGAGIKLKINCVVMRGVNDREIVPFVELTREKDLEVRFIEYMPFDGNKWNKNKMFSYKEMLGLIRERHPSLAKVQDHRNDTSKTWHIPGFAGRIGFITSMTHNFCGTCNRLRITSDGNLKVCLFGNAEVSLRDILRSSNGGEPIDEQAFEAMKQIEMDRKQGLTPPNQALGIDTHEAELLEVIGAAVKRKKAKHAGMGELEHMKNRPMILIDDISASFASYRNVQYPFKSSFAVTRGWPSHLFQTDRQSQHSRLFSTSRHHKQKSSAPSKETTAAAGSPSNQRLTHVSETGDAHMVSISDKDVTSRTATAACTIRFSTPDAVRLIRENQMKKGDVLGVARVAGIMASKRTPDLIPLCHPIPLSHVKIDLDADSSDQQIEVRATVKCDGKTGVEMEALTAASTAALTVYDMCKAVDKRMIIDGLRVVLKEGGKSGRWEMD
;
A
#
# COMPACT_ATOMS: atom_id res chain seq x y z
N MET A 1 -38.94 -20.55 -52.47
CA MET A 1 -37.86 -19.98 -51.63
C MET A 1 -38.50 -19.53 -50.32
N THR A 2 -37.99 -20.00 -49.18
CA THR A 2 -38.74 -20.03 -47.92
C THR A 2 -38.09 -19.21 -46.81
N GLY A 3 -38.71 -18.08 -46.46
CA GLY A 3 -38.60 -17.54 -45.10
C GLY A 3 -39.75 -18.10 -44.25
N PHE A 4 -39.51 -18.43 -42.99
CA PHE A 4 -40.53 -18.96 -42.08
C PHE A 4 -40.63 -18.15 -40.79
N ARG A 5 -41.86 -17.79 -40.42
CA ARG A 5 -42.25 -17.35 -39.07
C ARG A 5 -42.71 -18.59 -38.28
N LEU A 6 -42.45 -18.62 -36.98
CA LEU A 6 -43.29 -19.19 -35.92
C LEU A 6 -42.88 -18.46 -34.62
N SER A 7 -43.68 -17.57 -34.01
CA SER A 7 -45.01 -17.71 -33.37
C SER A 7 -44.92 -18.23 -31.94
N ALA A 8 -45.43 -17.44 -30.99
CA ALA A 8 -45.69 -17.91 -29.64
C ALA A 8 -46.92 -18.83 -29.60
N GLN A 9 -46.89 -19.84 -28.73
CA GLN A 9 -48.08 -20.54 -28.26
C GLN A 9 -48.01 -20.70 -26.75
N ALA A 10 -49.15 -20.49 -26.09
CA ALA A 10 -49.39 -20.91 -24.72
C ALA A 10 -50.60 -21.85 -24.73
N THR A 11 -50.67 -22.82 -23.81
CA THR A 11 -51.93 -23.26 -23.16
C THR A 11 -51.66 -24.24 -22.00
N ARG A 12 -52.06 -23.79 -20.80
CA ARG A 12 -52.66 -24.51 -19.66
C ARG A 12 -52.45 -26.03 -19.49
N LEU A 13 -52.17 -26.43 -18.24
CA LEU A 13 -53.11 -27.30 -17.50
C LEU A 13 -53.21 -26.92 -16.00
N LYS A 14 -54.26 -27.44 -15.34
CA LYS A 14 -54.73 -27.15 -13.96
C LYS A 14 -53.95 -28.01 -12.94
N ALA A 15 -53.77 -27.69 -11.65
CA ALA A 15 -54.50 -26.93 -10.61
C ALA A 15 -55.61 -27.71 -9.85
N ASN A 16 -55.42 -27.86 -8.53
CA ASN A 16 -56.37 -28.23 -7.44
C ASN A 16 -55.72 -27.72 -6.11
N ILE A 17 -56.33 -26.90 -5.24
CA ILE A 17 -57.45 -27.11 -4.27
C ILE A 17 -57.00 -27.79 -2.95
N ALA A 18 -57.27 -27.31 -1.72
CA ALA A 18 -57.73 -25.99 -1.20
C ALA A 18 -57.69 -25.88 0.37
N MET A 19 -57.74 -24.64 0.91
CA MET A 19 -58.19 -24.21 2.29
C MET A 19 -57.42 -24.74 3.53
N TYR A 20 -57.42 -24.09 4.72
CA TYR A 20 -58.26 -23.07 5.39
C TYR A 20 -57.46 -21.79 5.80
N SER A 21 -57.97 -20.55 5.73
CA SER A 21 -58.94 -19.83 6.63
C SER A 21 -58.32 -19.32 7.96
N THR A 22 -57.70 -18.12 8.08
CA THR A 22 -58.19 -16.70 8.13
C THR A 22 -58.59 -16.12 9.51
N ARG A 23 -57.96 -14.98 9.89
CA ARG A 23 -58.50 -13.76 10.58
C ARG A 23 -57.41 -12.66 10.52
N ALA A 24 -57.63 -11.53 9.84
CA ALA A 24 -58.20 -10.24 10.33
C ALA A 24 -57.28 -9.44 11.29
N GLY A 25 -57.02 -8.12 11.11
CA GLY A 25 -57.30 -7.26 9.95
C GLY A 25 -57.19 -5.72 10.20
N LEU A 26 -56.44 -5.03 9.32
CA LEU A 26 -56.52 -3.58 8.97
C LEU A 26 -56.02 -2.50 10.00
N PRO A 27 -55.78 -1.23 9.59
CA PRO A 27 -54.69 -0.38 10.13
C PRO A 27 -55.09 1.06 10.53
N TRP A 28 -54.11 1.96 10.74
CA TRP A 28 -54.30 3.42 10.67
C TRP A 28 -53.10 4.18 10.07
N ALA A 29 -53.31 5.37 9.49
CA ALA A 29 -52.26 6.20 8.90
C ALA A 29 -52.47 7.74 8.98
N ARG A 30 -51.36 8.47 9.21
CA ARG A 30 -51.05 9.90 8.87
C ARG A 30 -51.78 11.09 9.58
N ARG A 31 -51.09 12.25 9.53
CA ARG A 31 -51.48 13.67 9.85
C ARG A 31 -51.56 14.04 11.36
N ALA A 32 -51.30 15.27 11.83
CA ALA A 32 -50.57 16.46 11.29
C ALA A 32 -50.25 17.48 12.45
N ARG A 33 -49.61 18.63 12.14
CA ARG A 33 -49.44 19.86 12.98
C ARG A 33 -50.14 21.07 12.26
N PRO A 34 -50.25 22.34 12.75
CA PRO A 34 -49.72 22.97 14.00
C PRO A 34 -50.61 24.03 14.76
N SER A 35 -50.11 24.52 15.91
CA SER A 35 -50.10 25.93 16.41
C SER A 35 -51.26 26.64 17.19
N LEU A 36 -50.83 27.57 18.08
CA LEU A 36 -51.42 28.85 18.59
C LEU A 36 -52.22 28.95 19.94
N CYS A 37 -51.52 29.53 20.94
CA CYS A 37 -51.83 30.65 21.86
C CYS A 37 -53.12 30.82 22.72
N THR A 38 -52.87 30.86 24.05
CA THR A 38 -53.19 31.96 25.02
C THR A 38 -54.64 32.24 25.50
N ALA A 39 -54.84 32.09 26.83
CA ALA A 39 -55.78 32.88 27.66
C ALA A 39 -55.29 32.95 29.13
N LEU A 40 -55.72 33.94 29.92
CA LEU A 40 -55.13 34.27 31.24
C LEU A 40 -56.13 35.05 32.14
N ARG A 41 -56.42 34.58 33.38
CA ARG A 41 -56.58 35.37 34.66
C ARG A 41 -57.40 34.68 35.78
N ILE A 42 -56.72 34.47 36.92
CA ILE A 42 -57.03 34.99 38.28
C ILE A 42 -58.50 35.05 38.78
N ALA A 43 -58.75 34.36 39.91
CA ALA A 43 -59.56 34.84 41.05
C ALA A 43 -59.02 34.19 42.36
N SER A 44 -59.41 34.65 43.56
CA SER A 44 -58.81 34.25 44.86
C SER A 44 -59.82 34.22 46.01
N GLN A 45 -59.53 33.50 47.13
CA GLN A 45 -59.67 34.00 48.53
C GLN A 45 -59.28 33.02 49.69
N SER A 46 -58.44 33.53 50.60
CA SER A 46 -58.34 33.43 52.09
C SER A 46 -58.89 32.28 52.99
N GLN A 47 -58.01 31.85 53.94
CA GLN A 47 -58.23 31.53 55.39
C GLN A 47 -59.01 30.26 55.83
N SER A 48 -58.97 29.76 57.10
CA SER A 48 -57.92 29.65 58.16
C SER A 48 -58.44 28.88 59.43
N ARG A 49 -57.56 28.49 60.39
CA ARG A 49 -57.74 27.77 61.70
C ARG A 49 -57.63 26.22 61.62
N LYS A 50 -56.85 25.47 62.43
CA LYS A 50 -56.51 25.39 63.89
C LYS A 50 -57.49 24.50 64.70
N VAL A 51 -57.08 23.64 65.66
CA VAL A 51 -55.74 23.13 66.11
C VAL A 51 -55.91 21.92 67.09
N SER A 52 -54.92 21.02 67.24
CA SER A 52 -54.85 20.05 68.37
C SER A 52 -53.42 19.47 68.61
N ALA A 53 -53.27 18.49 69.51
CA ALA A 53 -52.02 17.81 69.95
C ALA A 53 -52.23 16.27 70.11
N GLY A 54 -51.22 15.38 70.31
CA GLY A 54 -49.76 15.54 70.42
C GLY A 54 -49.01 14.21 70.70
N LEU A 55 -47.74 14.31 71.15
CA LEU A 55 -46.72 13.24 71.41
C LEU A 55 -46.13 12.50 70.18
N GLY A 56 -44.80 12.22 70.22
CA GLY A 56 -44.19 11.18 69.36
C GLY A 56 -42.78 11.40 68.74
N SER A 57 -41.77 11.74 69.55
CA SER A 57 -40.31 11.78 69.21
C SER A 57 -39.81 12.73 68.09
N GLN A 58 -38.50 13.02 68.10
CA GLN A 58 -37.83 13.97 67.20
C GLN A 58 -36.82 13.28 66.27
N VAL A 59 -36.80 13.69 65.00
CA VAL A 59 -35.56 13.91 64.23
C VAL A 59 -35.75 15.22 63.48
N GLU A 60 -34.93 16.22 63.79
CA GLU A 60 -35.14 17.58 63.27
C GLU A 60 -34.68 17.71 61.81
N ARG A 61 -35.52 18.36 60.99
CA ARG A 61 -35.10 18.91 59.70
C ARG A 61 -34.71 20.37 59.90
N ASN A 62 -33.42 20.69 59.82
CA ASN A 62 -32.98 22.08 59.76
C ASN A 62 -32.96 22.54 58.28
N PRO A 63 -33.49 23.73 57.92
CA PRO A 63 -33.69 24.11 56.52
C PRO A 63 -32.45 24.80 55.93
N GLY A 64 -32.01 24.36 54.74
CA GLY A 64 -30.82 24.94 54.10
C GLY A 64 -30.29 24.18 52.89
N ALA A 65 -31.14 23.93 51.89
CA ALA A 65 -30.72 23.37 50.61
C ALA A 65 -31.46 24.07 49.46
N GLU A 66 -30.73 24.90 48.71
CA GLU A 66 -31.26 25.56 47.51
C GLU A 66 -31.55 24.52 46.41
N ILE A 67 -32.62 24.74 45.64
CA ILE A 67 -32.90 23.94 44.45
C ILE A 67 -31.96 24.41 43.34
N GLN A 68 -30.72 23.91 43.34
CA GLN A 68 -29.75 24.19 42.29
C GLN A 68 -30.16 23.50 40.99
N PRO A 69 -30.25 24.22 39.85
CA PRO A 69 -30.55 23.62 38.57
C PRO A 69 -29.33 22.82 38.06
N PRO A 70 -29.50 21.63 37.46
CA PRO A 70 -28.40 20.86 36.89
C PRO A 70 -27.92 21.46 35.57
N LEU A 71 -27.13 22.52 35.69
CA LEU A 71 -26.38 23.17 34.61
C LEU A 71 -24.92 23.33 35.03
N ASP A 72 -24.22 22.20 35.13
CA ASP A 72 -22.75 22.18 35.07
C ASP A 72 -22.33 23.04 33.89
N SER A 73 -21.78 24.22 34.17
CA SER A 73 -21.62 25.19 33.10
C SER A 73 -20.55 24.68 32.14
N ARG A 74 -20.72 24.99 30.85
CA ARG A 74 -19.70 24.71 29.83
C ARG A 74 -18.34 25.35 30.18
N ARG A 75 -18.28 26.32 31.11
CA ARG A 75 -17.02 26.84 31.69
C ARG A 75 -16.43 25.91 32.76
N GLU A 76 -17.23 25.30 33.64
CA GLU A 76 -16.73 24.27 34.57
C GLU A 76 -16.18 23.06 33.81
N THR A 77 -16.89 22.56 32.79
CA THR A 77 -16.38 21.45 31.96
C THR A 77 -15.09 21.81 31.21
N ILE A 78 -14.90 23.08 30.84
CA ILE A 78 -13.66 23.57 30.21
C ILE A 78 -12.54 23.79 31.24
N LYS A 79 -12.85 24.19 32.48
CA LYS A 79 -11.88 24.27 33.59
C LYS A 79 -11.40 22.90 34.06
N GLN A 80 -12.27 21.89 34.05
CA GLN A 80 -11.93 20.51 34.44
C GLN A 80 -11.26 19.71 33.31
N ALA A 81 -11.32 20.18 32.06
CA ALA A 81 -10.55 19.59 30.98
C ALA A 81 -9.05 19.76 31.25
N ARG A 82 -8.32 18.65 31.35
CA ARG A 82 -6.85 18.69 31.45
C ARG A 82 -6.29 19.56 30.31
N PRO A 83 -5.38 20.52 30.58
CA PRO A 83 -4.76 21.30 29.53
C PRO A 83 -4.04 20.36 28.55
N PHE A 84 -4.21 20.62 27.26
CA PHE A 84 -3.52 19.86 26.22
C PHE A 84 -2.01 20.09 26.34
N SER A 85 -1.21 19.02 26.26
CA SER A 85 0.21 19.06 26.66
C SER A 85 1.08 20.03 25.84
N ASP A 86 1.98 20.72 26.55
CA ASP A 86 3.04 21.55 25.96
C ASP A 86 4.08 20.71 25.18
N PHE A 87 4.20 19.41 25.45
CA PHE A 87 5.04 18.50 24.65
C PHE A 87 4.44 18.22 23.27
N LEU A 88 3.12 18.34 23.12
CA LEU A 88 2.40 18.17 21.86
C LEU A 88 1.96 19.51 21.23
N THR A 89 2.37 20.64 21.80
CA THR A 89 2.08 21.98 21.28
C THR A 89 3.35 22.58 20.68
N ASP A 90 3.27 23.07 19.44
CA ASP A 90 4.42 23.67 18.77
C ASP A 90 4.52 25.19 18.93
N THR A 91 5.61 25.74 18.39
CA THR A 91 5.95 27.18 18.36
C THR A 91 4.95 28.05 17.58
N PHE A 92 3.93 27.45 16.96
CA PHE A 92 2.81 28.13 16.29
C PHE A 92 1.46 27.86 16.99
N SER A 93 1.49 27.40 18.24
CA SER A 93 0.32 27.03 19.05
C SER A 93 -0.59 25.98 18.39
N ARG A 94 -0.03 25.12 17.53
CA ARG A 94 -0.77 23.99 16.94
C ARG A 94 -0.70 22.81 17.91
N GLN A 95 -1.86 22.39 18.39
CA GLN A 95 -2.04 21.21 19.24
C GLN A 95 -2.08 19.95 18.38
N HIS A 96 -1.27 18.94 18.72
CA HIS A 96 -1.08 17.72 17.92
C HIS A 96 -1.90 16.52 18.42
N ASP A 97 -3.22 16.58 18.27
CA ASP A 97 -4.15 15.58 18.77
C ASP A 97 -4.33 14.33 17.87
N TYR A 98 -3.61 14.25 16.75
CA TYR A 98 -3.76 13.22 15.73
C TYR A 98 -2.43 12.53 15.38
N LEU A 99 -2.27 11.29 15.86
CA LEU A 99 -1.14 10.41 15.58
C LEU A 99 -1.44 9.46 14.40
N ARG A 100 -0.46 9.25 13.52
CA ARG A 100 -0.46 8.21 12.47
C ARG A 100 0.71 7.26 12.69
N ILE A 101 0.44 5.97 12.78
CA ILE A 101 1.47 4.94 13.01
C ILE A 101 1.61 4.08 11.75
N SER A 102 2.82 3.94 11.24
CA SER A 102 3.17 2.91 10.26
C SER A 102 3.49 1.62 11.01
N ILE A 103 2.76 0.53 10.79
CA ILE A 103 2.90 -0.71 11.58
C ILE A 103 3.53 -1.87 10.80
N THR A 104 3.83 -1.68 9.51
CA THR A 104 4.58 -2.62 8.66
C THR A 104 5.00 -1.95 7.35
N GLU A 105 6.16 -2.28 6.79
CA GLU A 105 6.49 -1.95 5.38
C GLU A 105 5.76 -2.84 4.36
N ARG A 106 5.30 -4.03 4.77
CA ARG A 106 4.80 -5.04 3.82
C ARG A 106 3.51 -4.57 3.15
N CYS A 107 3.50 -4.59 1.82
CA CYS A 107 2.32 -4.32 1.00
C CYS A 107 2.03 -5.51 0.07
N ASN A 108 0.74 -5.84 -0.08
CA ASN A 108 0.23 -6.83 -1.03
C ASN A 108 -0.01 -6.26 -2.45
N LEU A 109 0.17 -4.94 -2.64
CA LEU A 109 0.12 -4.25 -3.93
C LEU A 109 1.50 -3.70 -4.35
N ARG A 110 1.61 -3.26 -5.61
CA ARG A 110 2.80 -2.62 -6.20
C ARG A 110 2.41 -1.39 -7.02
N CYS A 111 1.68 -0.46 -6.38
CA CYS A 111 1.03 0.66 -7.07
C CYS A 111 2.02 1.60 -7.76
N VAL A 112 1.75 1.95 -9.03
CA VAL A 112 2.68 2.62 -9.95
C VAL A 112 3.21 3.99 -9.49
N TYR A 113 2.52 4.65 -8.55
CA TYR A 113 2.91 5.95 -7.98
C TYR A 113 3.54 5.85 -6.58
N CYS A 114 3.60 4.65 -5.98
CA CYS A 114 3.91 4.44 -4.57
C CYS A 114 4.96 3.36 -4.28
N MET A 115 5.11 2.36 -5.16
CA MET A 115 6.12 1.30 -4.99
C MET A 115 6.65 0.83 -6.36
N PRO A 116 7.96 0.55 -6.48
CA PRO A 116 8.53 -0.15 -7.64
C PRO A 116 7.90 -1.53 -7.87
N GLU A 117 8.17 -2.17 -9.00
CA GLU A 117 7.47 -3.39 -9.47
C GLU A 117 7.91 -4.63 -8.68
N GLU A 118 9.23 -4.78 -8.59
CA GLU A 118 10.01 -5.66 -7.74
C GLU A 118 9.63 -5.51 -6.25
N GLY A 119 9.19 -4.32 -5.83
CA GLY A 119 8.99 -3.94 -4.44
C GLY A 119 10.26 -3.42 -3.80
N VAL A 120 10.30 -3.45 -2.47
CA VAL A 120 11.38 -2.86 -1.67
C VAL A 120 12.12 -3.93 -0.87
N PRO A 121 13.39 -3.69 -0.51
CA PRO A 121 13.97 -4.32 0.68
C PRO A 121 13.08 -4.06 1.91
N LEU A 122 13.00 -5.02 2.82
CA LEU A 122 12.24 -4.93 4.06
C LEU A 122 13.20 -5.02 5.24
N SER A 123 13.00 -4.22 6.29
CA SER A 123 13.86 -4.33 7.48
C SER A 123 13.73 -5.72 8.13
N PRO A 124 14.81 -6.25 8.74
CA PRO A 124 14.74 -7.33 9.71
C PRO A 124 13.67 -7.07 10.78
N ASN A 125 12.95 -8.10 11.21
CA ASN A 125 11.88 -7.95 12.21
C ASN A 125 12.37 -7.26 13.51
N ARG A 126 13.65 -7.43 13.88
CA ARG A 126 14.27 -6.79 15.04
C ARG A 126 14.30 -5.26 14.95
N GLU A 127 14.29 -4.66 13.77
CA GLU A 127 14.29 -3.20 13.61
C GLU A 127 12.88 -2.59 13.64
N LEU A 128 11.84 -3.41 13.47
CA LEU A 128 10.45 -2.97 13.43
C LEU A 128 9.85 -2.86 14.85
N LEU A 129 8.83 -2.03 15.01
CA LEU A 129 8.08 -1.91 16.26
C LEU A 129 7.19 -3.13 16.53
N THR A 130 7.35 -3.71 17.72
CA THR A 130 6.49 -4.77 18.26
C THR A 130 5.09 -4.24 18.59
N THR A 131 4.14 -5.11 18.93
CA THR A 131 2.79 -4.67 19.37
C THR A 131 2.85 -3.95 20.72
N PRO A 132 3.52 -4.50 21.76
CA PRO A 132 3.80 -3.76 22.99
C PRO A 132 4.43 -2.38 22.79
N GLU A 133 5.43 -2.26 21.93
CA GLU A 133 6.09 -0.97 21.65
C GLU A 133 5.12 0.05 21.03
N ILE A 134 4.26 -0.37 20.09
CA ILE A 134 3.22 0.51 19.52
C ILE A 134 2.20 0.93 20.59
N VAL A 135 1.83 0.04 21.50
CA VAL A 135 0.84 0.30 22.55
C VAL A 135 1.39 1.20 23.64
N MET A 136 2.65 1.02 24.05
CA MET A 136 3.35 1.95 24.96
C MET A 136 3.46 3.35 24.37
N LEU A 137 3.98 3.50 23.14
CA LEU A 137 4.02 4.79 22.45
C LEU A 137 2.63 5.42 22.35
N SER A 138 1.62 4.63 21.99
CA SER A 138 0.23 5.10 21.89
C SER A 138 -0.33 5.55 23.23
N SER A 139 -0.02 4.87 24.33
CA SER A 139 -0.40 5.29 25.68
C SER A 139 0.21 6.63 26.06
N VAL A 140 1.51 6.84 25.81
CA VAL A 140 2.18 8.13 26.06
C VAL A 140 1.55 9.24 25.21
N PHE A 141 1.36 9.03 23.91
CA PHE A 141 0.72 10.05 23.06
C PHE A 141 -0.73 10.36 23.49
N VAL A 142 -1.51 9.36 23.91
CA VAL A 142 -2.87 9.56 24.42
C VAL A 142 -2.87 10.27 25.79
N SER A 143 -1.92 9.96 26.69
CA SER A 143 -1.80 10.62 28.01
C SER A 143 -1.61 12.13 27.88
N GLN A 144 -0.89 12.56 26.84
CA GLN A 144 -0.62 13.96 26.51
C GLN A 144 -1.72 14.66 25.70
N GLY A 145 -2.76 13.93 25.26
CA GLY A 145 -3.94 14.51 24.60
C GLY A 145 -4.21 14.07 23.15
N VAL A 146 -3.49 13.08 22.60
CA VAL A 146 -3.88 12.49 21.30
C VAL A 146 -5.23 11.78 21.45
N ASN A 147 -6.26 12.33 20.79
CA ASN A 147 -7.60 11.74 20.77
C ASN A 147 -7.83 10.84 19.54
N LYS A 148 -6.86 10.77 18.62
CA LYS A 148 -7.01 10.11 17.32
C LYS A 148 -5.76 9.36 16.88
N ILE A 149 -5.87 8.05 16.70
CA ILE A 149 -4.81 7.17 16.18
C ILE A 149 -5.24 6.62 14.83
N ARG A 150 -4.31 6.64 13.85
CA ARG A 150 -4.51 6.03 12.53
C ARG A 150 -3.41 5.06 12.16
N LEU A 151 -3.79 3.80 12.00
CA LEU A 151 -2.92 2.73 11.52
C LEU A 151 -2.71 2.83 10.00
N THR A 152 -1.47 2.62 9.56
CA THR A 152 -0.96 2.69 8.19
C THR A 152 0.23 1.76 8.01
N GLY A 153 0.79 1.66 6.82
CA GLY A 153 2.01 0.90 6.54
C GLY A 153 2.33 0.93 5.05
N GLY A 154 2.90 -0.15 4.55
CA GLY A 154 2.57 -0.64 3.21
C GLY A 154 1.07 -0.95 3.15
N GLU A 155 0.66 -2.09 3.70
CA GLU A 155 -0.75 -2.43 3.92
C GLU A 155 -0.96 -2.98 5.35
N PRO A 156 -1.62 -2.25 6.27
CA PRO A 156 -1.76 -2.68 7.66
C PRO A 156 -2.54 -4.00 7.84
N THR A 157 -3.47 -4.34 6.93
CA THR A 157 -4.21 -5.62 7.02
C THR A 157 -3.35 -6.86 6.72
N VAL A 158 -2.10 -6.68 6.23
CA VAL A 158 -1.09 -7.74 6.04
C VAL A 158 -0.31 -8.05 7.33
N ARG A 159 -0.32 -7.16 8.34
CA ARG A 159 0.26 -7.45 9.67
C ARG A 159 -0.53 -8.58 10.34
N ARG A 160 0.18 -9.62 10.82
CA ARG A 160 -0.44 -10.87 11.34
C ARG A 160 -1.31 -10.60 12.57
N ASP A 161 -0.73 -9.89 13.52
CA ASP A 161 -1.22 -9.52 14.86
C ASP A 161 -2.06 -8.21 14.86
N ILE A 162 -2.55 -7.77 13.70
CA ILE A 162 -3.34 -6.52 13.57
C ILE A 162 -4.58 -6.47 14.47
N LEU A 163 -5.23 -7.61 14.73
CA LEU A 163 -6.42 -7.66 15.60
C LEU A 163 -6.06 -7.50 17.08
N PRO A 164 -5.15 -8.31 17.67
CA PRO A 164 -4.60 -8.06 19.01
C PRO A 164 -4.12 -6.61 19.23
N LEU A 165 -3.34 -6.06 18.29
CA LEU A 165 -2.89 -4.67 18.34
C LEU A 165 -4.06 -3.68 18.37
N MET A 166 -5.11 -3.90 17.59
CA MET A 166 -6.28 -3.01 17.60
C MET A 166 -7.10 -3.14 18.89
N HIS A 167 -7.21 -4.32 19.51
CA HIS A 167 -7.86 -4.45 20.82
C HIS A 167 -7.10 -3.69 21.91
N GLN A 168 -5.77 -3.89 22.04
CA GLN A 168 -4.96 -3.18 23.04
C GLN A 168 -4.95 -1.65 22.82
N LEU A 169 -5.04 -1.19 21.56
CA LEU A 169 -5.25 0.24 21.26
C LEU A 169 -6.68 0.71 21.55
N GLY A 170 -7.67 -0.17 21.49
CA GLY A 170 -9.05 0.10 21.89
C GLY A 170 -9.19 0.39 23.39
N ASP A 171 -8.41 -0.29 24.24
CA ASP A 171 -8.43 -0.07 25.69
C ASP A 171 -7.99 1.35 26.10
N LEU A 172 -7.16 2.01 25.28
CA LEU A 172 -6.75 3.41 25.46
C LEU A 172 -7.91 4.41 25.35
N ARG A 173 -9.13 3.97 24.98
CA ARG A 173 -10.36 4.77 25.10
C ARG A 173 -10.59 5.26 26.51
N SER A 174 -10.30 4.42 27.51
CA SER A 174 -10.32 4.78 28.94
C SER A 174 -9.41 5.97 29.28
N ARG A 175 -8.33 6.17 28.51
CA ARG A 175 -7.32 7.21 28.68
C ARG A 175 -7.55 8.45 27.81
N GLY A 176 -8.60 8.46 26.97
CA GLY A 176 -9.00 9.61 26.16
C GLY A 176 -9.02 9.41 24.64
N LEU A 177 -8.64 8.23 24.13
CA LEU A 177 -8.71 7.92 22.70
C LEU A 177 -10.18 7.93 22.21
N ARG A 178 -10.49 8.72 21.18
CA ARG A 178 -11.84 8.85 20.61
C ARG A 178 -11.96 8.14 19.27
N GLU A 179 -11.03 8.38 18.35
CA GLU A 179 -11.03 7.82 16.99
C GLU A 179 -9.84 6.87 16.76
N LEU A 180 -10.10 5.55 16.77
CA LEU A 180 -9.20 4.57 16.16
C LEU A 180 -9.57 4.42 14.68
N CYS A 181 -8.61 4.55 13.77
CA CYS A 181 -8.82 4.55 12.32
C CYS A 181 -7.77 3.69 11.58
N ILE A 182 -8.10 3.25 10.36
CA ILE A 182 -7.18 2.54 9.47
C ILE A 182 -7.06 3.23 8.09
N THR A 183 -5.92 3.09 7.42
CA THR A 183 -5.76 3.40 5.98
C THR A 183 -5.31 2.15 5.26
N THR A 184 -6.04 1.70 4.23
CA THR A 184 -5.86 0.39 3.62
C THR A 184 -6.29 0.40 2.15
N ASN A 185 -5.74 -0.47 1.32
CA ASN A 185 -6.24 -0.74 -0.03
C ASN A 185 -7.54 -1.58 -0.05
N GLY A 186 -7.98 -2.10 1.09
CA GLY A 186 -9.27 -2.78 1.23
C GLY A 186 -9.30 -4.26 0.80
N ILE A 187 -8.26 -4.82 0.16
CA ILE A 187 -8.30 -6.19 -0.41
C ILE A 187 -8.54 -7.27 0.67
N SER A 188 -7.93 -7.12 1.85
CA SER A 188 -8.08 -8.09 2.95
C SER A 188 -9.09 -7.62 4.02
N LEU A 189 -9.70 -6.44 3.84
CA LEU A 189 -10.44 -5.75 4.90
C LEU A 189 -11.75 -6.46 5.27
N HIS A 190 -12.57 -6.88 4.29
CA HIS A 190 -13.83 -7.59 4.51
C HIS A 190 -13.74 -8.85 5.39
N ARG A 191 -12.56 -9.46 5.55
CA ARG A 191 -12.34 -10.66 6.39
C ARG A 191 -11.97 -10.33 7.84
N LYS A 192 -11.82 -9.05 8.16
CA LYS A 192 -11.35 -8.53 9.45
C LYS A 192 -12.26 -7.43 10.01
N LEU A 193 -13.21 -6.91 9.23
CA LEU A 193 -14.02 -5.74 9.59
C LEU A 193 -14.75 -5.92 10.92
N ASP A 194 -15.44 -7.03 11.09
CA ASP A 194 -16.29 -7.29 12.25
C ASP A 194 -15.45 -7.26 13.55
N SER A 195 -14.36 -8.05 13.62
CA SER A 195 -13.41 -8.00 14.74
C SER A 195 -12.68 -6.65 14.89
N MET A 196 -12.54 -5.87 13.81
CA MET A 196 -12.03 -4.50 13.91
C MET A 196 -13.06 -3.53 14.52
N VAL A 197 -14.36 -3.73 14.27
CA VAL A 197 -15.45 -2.98 14.92
C VAL A 197 -15.54 -3.35 16.39
N ASP A 198 -15.39 -4.62 16.74
CA ASP A 198 -15.29 -5.08 18.14
C ASP A 198 -14.07 -4.45 18.85
N ALA A 199 -12.94 -4.30 18.16
CA ALA A 199 -11.78 -3.53 18.60
C ALA A 199 -11.98 -1.99 18.55
N GLY A 200 -13.19 -1.50 18.27
CA GLY A 200 -13.54 -0.08 18.30
C GLY A 200 -13.09 0.75 17.10
N LEU A 201 -13.00 0.18 15.89
CA LEU A 201 -12.70 0.91 14.65
C LEU A 201 -13.79 1.95 14.32
N THR A 202 -13.40 3.23 14.21
CA THR A 202 -14.32 4.36 13.96
C THR A 202 -14.30 4.90 12.53
N GLY A 203 -13.31 4.52 11.71
CA GLY A 203 -13.14 5.12 10.40
C GLY A 203 -12.12 4.42 9.50
N VAL A 204 -12.52 4.21 8.25
CA VAL A 204 -11.73 3.57 7.21
C VAL A 204 -11.41 4.62 6.15
N ASN A 205 -10.13 4.87 5.90
CA ASN A 205 -9.71 5.48 4.64
C ASN A 205 -9.26 4.38 3.67
N LEU A 206 -10.08 4.13 2.66
CA LEU A 206 -9.84 3.11 1.66
C LEU A 206 -9.17 3.77 0.43
N SER A 207 -7.98 3.32 0.04
CA SER A 207 -7.31 3.81 -1.16
C SER A 207 -7.83 3.05 -2.39
N LEU A 208 -8.51 3.76 -3.29
CA LEU A 208 -9.04 3.23 -4.55
C LEU A 208 -9.02 4.33 -5.61
N ASP A 209 -8.14 4.16 -6.60
CA ASP A 209 -7.84 5.21 -7.59
C ASP A 209 -8.63 5.06 -8.90
N THR A 210 -9.43 4.00 -9.05
CA THR A 210 -10.18 3.66 -10.27
C THR A 210 -11.37 2.77 -9.91
N LEU A 211 -12.46 2.89 -10.67
CA LEU A 211 -13.66 2.04 -10.60
C LEU A 211 -13.66 0.95 -11.69
N ASP A 212 -12.71 0.98 -12.62
CA ASP A 212 -12.51 -0.06 -13.64
C ASP A 212 -11.59 -1.20 -13.11
N PRO A 213 -12.01 -2.49 -13.18
CA PRO A 213 -11.22 -3.61 -12.68
C PRO A 213 -9.90 -3.89 -13.41
N PHE A 214 -9.82 -3.58 -14.72
CA PHE A 214 -8.60 -3.75 -15.51
C PHE A 214 -7.61 -2.62 -15.22
N GLN A 215 -8.10 -1.38 -15.15
CA GLN A 215 -7.32 -0.22 -14.76
C GLN A 215 -6.83 -0.37 -13.31
N PHE A 216 -7.62 -0.98 -12.41
CA PHE A 216 -7.16 -1.35 -11.07
C PHE A 216 -5.97 -2.31 -11.14
N GLN A 217 -6.03 -3.34 -11.98
CA GLN A 217 -4.90 -4.27 -12.15
C GLN A 217 -3.67 -3.58 -12.73
N ILE A 218 -3.83 -2.63 -13.66
CA ILE A 218 -2.72 -1.84 -14.23
C ILE A 218 -2.10 -0.93 -13.16
N MET A 219 -2.92 -0.13 -12.46
CA MET A 219 -2.44 0.87 -11.49
C MET A 219 -1.83 0.25 -10.23
N THR A 220 -2.31 -0.92 -9.80
CA THR A 220 -1.84 -1.61 -8.58
C THR A 220 -0.88 -2.77 -8.84
N ARG A 221 -0.74 -3.18 -10.12
CA ARG A 221 -0.04 -4.38 -10.62
C ARG A 221 -0.53 -5.71 -10.04
N ARG A 222 -1.75 -5.77 -9.49
CA ARG A 222 -2.32 -6.99 -8.88
C ARG A 222 -3.84 -7.05 -9.09
N LYS A 223 -4.40 -8.26 -9.10
CA LYS A 223 -5.87 -8.45 -9.00
C LYS A 223 -6.34 -8.18 -7.56
N GLY A 224 -7.56 -7.68 -7.42
CA GLY A 224 -8.13 -7.41 -6.09
C GLY A 224 -9.42 -6.58 -6.06
N PHE A 225 -9.84 -5.96 -7.16
CA PHE A 225 -10.98 -5.04 -7.20
C PHE A 225 -12.25 -5.55 -6.51
N ASP A 226 -12.71 -6.78 -6.81
CA ASP A 226 -13.91 -7.37 -6.21
C ASP A 226 -13.81 -7.51 -4.68
N ALA A 227 -12.59 -7.73 -4.18
CA ALA A 227 -12.30 -7.84 -2.75
C ALA A 227 -12.28 -6.46 -2.05
N VAL A 228 -11.97 -5.39 -2.80
CA VAL A 228 -12.12 -4.00 -2.36
C VAL A 228 -13.61 -3.61 -2.34
N GLN A 229 -14.36 -3.96 -3.39
CA GLN A 229 -15.79 -3.67 -3.48
C GLN A 229 -16.59 -4.36 -2.35
N LYS A 230 -16.32 -5.65 -2.08
CA LYS A 230 -16.86 -6.37 -0.91
C LYS A 230 -16.55 -5.67 0.42
N SER A 231 -15.38 -5.06 0.55
CA SER A 231 -15.02 -4.29 1.75
C SER A 231 -15.75 -2.95 1.86
N ILE A 232 -16.04 -2.27 0.74
CA ILE A 232 -16.88 -1.06 0.70
C ILE A 232 -18.31 -1.42 1.14
N ASP A 233 -18.90 -2.44 0.52
CA ASP A 233 -20.30 -2.78 0.77
C ASP A 233 -20.51 -3.37 2.17
N ARG A 234 -19.57 -4.17 2.70
CA ARG A 234 -19.62 -4.66 4.09
C ARG A 234 -19.57 -3.52 5.13
N ILE A 235 -18.84 -2.44 4.87
CA ILE A 235 -18.86 -1.25 5.75
C ILE A 235 -20.23 -0.56 5.70
N LEU A 236 -20.86 -0.49 4.53
CA LEU A 236 -22.19 0.10 4.37
C LEU A 236 -23.30 -0.77 5.00
N GLU A 237 -23.16 -2.10 4.99
CA GLU A 237 -23.99 -3.03 5.77
C GLU A 237 -23.85 -2.80 7.28
N LEU A 238 -22.61 -2.79 7.79
CA LEU A 238 -22.32 -2.56 9.22
C LEU A 238 -22.83 -1.19 9.68
N ASN A 239 -22.75 -0.16 8.83
CA ASN A 239 -23.32 1.16 9.12
C ASN A 239 -24.85 1.15 9.17
N LYS A 240 -25.53 0.40 8.30
CA LYS A 240 -27.00 0.17 8.39
C LYS A 240 -27.38 -0.59 9.67
N ALA A 241 -26.50 -1.45 10.18
CA ALA A 241 -26.65 -2.13 11.47
C ALA A 241 -26.22 -1.26 12.68
N GLY A 242 -25.79 -0.01 12.46
CA GLY A 242 -25.49 0.96 13.53
C GLY A 242 -24.01 1.17 13.88
N ALA A 243 -23.06 0.52 13.19
CA ALA A 243 -21.64 0.56 13.54
C ALA A 243 -20.96 1.95 13.39
N GLY A 244 -21.56 2.89 12.65
CA GLY A 244 -21.12 4.30 12.60
C GLY A 244 -19.73 4.55 11.99
N ILE A 245 -19.20 3.61 11.20
CA ILE A 245 -17.85 3.64 10.64
C ILE A 245 -17.75 4.74 9.57
N LYS A 246 -16.88 5.73 9.77
CA LYS A 246 -16.66 6.82 8.82
C LYS A 246 -15.89 6.33 7.59
N LEU A 247 -16.59 5.93 6.52
CA LEU A 247 -16.00 5.47 5.26
C LEU A 247 -15.56 6.64 4.37
N LYS A 248 -14.29 6.64 3.98
CA LYS A 248 -13.66 7.67 3.16
C LYS A 248 -12.83 7.00 2.06
N ILE A 249 -13.20 7.17 0.80
CA ILE A 249 -12.40 6.69 -0.33
C ILE A 249 -11.37 7.76 -0.68
N ASN A 250 -10.09 7.39 -0.81
CA ASN A 250 -9.02 8.26 -1.29
C ASN A 250 -8.66 7.85 -2.73
N CYS A 251 -8.68 8.80 -3.67
CA CYS A 251 -8.29 8.60 -5.06
C CYS A 251 -7.22 9.62 -5.45
N VAL A 252 -6.04 9.16 -5.87
CA VAL A 252 -4.95 10.01 -6.40
C VAL A 252 -5.19 10.23 -7.89
N VAL A 253 -5.48 11.48 -8.27
CA VAL A 253 -5.87 11.81 -9.65
C VAL A 253 -4.64 12.15 -10.49
N MET A 254 -4.45 11.39 -11.57
CA MET A 254 -3.37 11.53 -12.56
C MET A 254 -3.95 11.73 -13.96
N ARG A 255 -3.52 12.80 -14.63
CA ARG A 255 -3.96 13.16 -15.98
C ARG A 255 -3.56 12.09 -17.01
N GLY A 256 -4.50 11.71 -17.86
CA GLY A 256 -4.33 10.64 -18.86
C GLY A 256 -4.19 9.24 -18.26
N VAL A 257 -4.72 9.01 -17.05
CA VAL A 257 -4.69 7.70 -16.37
C VAL A 257 -6.05 7.38 -15.74
N ASN A 258 -6.53 8.21 -14.83
CA ASN A 258 -7.79 8.00 -14.10
C ASN A 258 -8.62 9.29 -13.93
N ASP A 259 -8.19 10.38 -14.53
CA ASP A 259 -8.90 11.67 -14.58
C ASP A 259 -10.29 11.58 -15.24
N ARG A 260 -10.47 10.69 -16.21
CA ARG A 260 -11.80 10.35 -16.77
C ARG A 260 -12.80 9.83 -15.74
N GLU A 261 -12.33 9.33 -14.59
CA GLU A 261 -13.14 8.64 -13.58
C GLU A 261 -13.61 9.56 -12.44
N ILE A 262 -13.21 10.84 -12.45
CA ILE A 262 -13.63 11.84 -11.45
C ILE A 262 -15.17 11.90 -11.33
N VAL A 263 -15.89 11.96 -12.45
CA VAL A 263 -17.36 12.02 -12.46
C VAL A 263 -18.01 10.69 -12.04
N PRO A 264 -17.60 9.51 -12.54
CA PRO A 264 -18.01 8.21 -11.98
C PRO A 264 -17.79 8.08 -10.45
N PHE A 265 -16.67 8.57 -9.92
CA PHE A 265 -16.41 8.62 -8.48
C PHE A 265 -17.34 9.58 -7.73
N VAL A 266 -17.76 10.69 -8.34
CA VAL A 266 -18.81 11.56 -7.78
C VAL A 266 -20.16 10.84 -7.77
N GLU A 267 -20.55 10.19 -8.86
CA GLU A 267 -21.83 9.48 -8.97
C GLU A 267 -21.94 8.31 -7.97
N LEU A 268 -20.82 7.68 -7.59
CA LEU A 268 -20.78 6.68 -6.50
C LEU A 268 -21.32 7.24 -5.16
N THR A 269 -21.18 8.56 -4.92
CA THR A 269 -21.68 9.22 -3.69
C THR A 269 -23.17 9.56 -3.74
N ARG A 270 -23.87 9.32 -4.86
CA ARG A 270 -25.31 9.57 -4.99
C ARG A 270 -26.13 8.78 -3.97
N GLU A 271 -25.90 7.46 -3.91
CA GLU A 271 -26.69 6.52 -3.11
C GLU A 271 -25.95 5.96 -1.89
N LYS A 272 -24.62 6.05 -1.86
CA LYS A 272 -23.78 5.53 -0.77
C LYS A 272 -23.32 6.68 0.14
N ASP A 273 -23.65 6.64 1.44
CA ASP A 273 -23.04 7.55 2.45
C ASP A 273 -21.58 7.15 2.69
N LEU A 274 -20.73 7.72 1.84
CA LEU A 274 -19.28 7.71 1.94
C LEU A 274 -18.74 9.03 1.40
N GLU A 275 -17.50 9.35 1.75
CA GLU A 275 -16.82 10.55 1.26
C GLU A 275 -15.71 10.16 0.27
N VAL A 276 -15.85 10.51 -1.01
CA VAL A 276 -14.75 10.35 -1.98
C VAL A 276 -13.84 11.57 -1.92
N ARG A 277 -12.54 11.34 -1.78
CA ARG A 277 -11.50 12.35 -1.57
C ARG A 277 -10.51 12.28 -2.72
N PHE A 278 -10.61 13.23 -3.64
CA PHE A 278 -9.63 13.41 -4.71
C PHE A 278 -8.37 14.07 -4.15
N ILE A 279 -7.21 13.52 -4.51
CA ILE A 279 -5.90 13.96 -4.02
C ILE A 279 -5.09 14.43 -5.23
N GLU A 280 -4.58 15.66 -5.17
CA GLU A 280 -3.61 16.15 -6.15
C GLU A 280 -2.36 15.27 -6.11
N TYR A 281 -2.00 14.65 -7.25
CA TYR A 281 -0.77 13.88 -7.43
C TYR A 281 0.45 14.73 -7.00
N MET A 282 1.41 14.09 -6.32
CA MET A 282 2.58 14.72 -5.71
C MET A 282 3.90 14.07 -6.18
N PRO A 283 5.01 14.83 -6.17
CA PRO A 283 6.34 14.22 -6.16
C PRO A 283 6.49 13.36 -4.91
N PHE A 284 7.03 12.16 -5.09
CA PHE A 284 7.43 11.27 -4.00
C PHE A 284 8.72 10.57 -4.39
N ASP A 285 9.59 10.37 -3.40
CA ASP A 285 10.84 9.63 -3.57
C ASP A 285 10.54 8.23 -4.15
N GLY A 286 11.26 7.86 -5.21
CA GLY A 286 11.01 6.64 -5.98
C GLY A 286 9.84 6.66 -6.99
N ASN A 287 9.10 7.76 -7.17
CA ASN A 287 8.10 7.88 -8.24
C ASN A 287 8.61 8.73 -9.43
N LYS A 288 8.20 8.39 -10.66
CA LYS A 288 8.53 9.15 -11.87
C LYS A 288 7.60 10.37 -11.97
N TRP A 289 7.77 11.31 -11.04
CA TRP A 289 7.02 12.56 -10.98
C TRP A 289 7.04 13.28 -12.32
N ASN A 290 5.89 13.85 -12.69
CA ASN A 290 5.77 14.66 -13.89
C ASN A 290 4.62 15.66 -13.69
N LYS A 291 4.95 16.95 -13.71
CA LYS A 291 4.01 18.07 -13.55
C LYS A 291 2.83 18.01 -14.53
N ASN A 292 3.02 17.46 -15.74
CA ASN A 292 1.96 17.32 -16.74
C ASN A 292 0.91 16.26 -16.36
N LYS A 293 1.26 15.30 -15.49
CA LYS A 293 0.31 14.34 -14.90
C LYS A 293 -0.48 14.91 -13.73
N MET A 294 -0.11 16.07 -13.19
CA MET A 294 -0.88 16.72 -12.13
C MET A 294 -2.22 17.22 -12.69
N PHE A 295 -3.32 16.89 -12.01
CA PHE A 295 -4.64 17.45 -12.24
C PHE A 295 -4.98 18.33 -11.02
N SER A 296 -5.21 19.62 -11.22
CA SER A 296 -5.38 20.57 -10.11
C SER A 296 -6.79 20.58 -9.55
N TYR A 297 -6.94 20.97 -8.27
CA TYR A 297 -8.24 21.17 -7.64
C TYR A 297 -9.18 22.11 -8.42
N LYS A 298 -8.65 23.16 -9.08
CA LYS A 298 -9.49 24.07 -9.89
C LYS A 298 -10.09 23.35 -11.09
N GLU A 299 -9.31 22.50 -11.76
CA GLU A 299 -9.78 21.69 -12.89
C GLU A 299 -10.78 20.61 -12.43
N MET A 300 -10.47 19.88 -11.34
CA MET A 300 -11.37 18.85 -10.81
C MET A 300 -12.72 19.44 -10.41
N LEU A 301 -12.71 20.60 -9.75
CA LEU A 301 -13.92 21.31 -9.34
C LEU A 301 -14.71 21.87 -10.54
N GLY A 302 -14.03 22.27 -11.62
CA GLY A 302 -14.65 22.69 -12.88
C GLY A 302 -15.42 21.54 -13.53
N LEU A 303 -14.73 20.43 -13.81
CA LEU A 303 -15.29 19.22 -14.43
C LEU A 303 -16.51 18.68 -13.66
N ILE A 304 -16.46 18.66 -12.33
CA ILE A 304 -17.60 18.21 -11.52
C ILE A 304 -18.76 19.20 -11.59
N ARG A 305 -18.52 20.52 -11.65
CA ARG A 305 -19.58 21.54 -11.77
C ARG A 305 -20.25 21.58 -13.13
N GLU A 306 -19.53 21.26 -14.20
CA GLU A 306 -20.10 21.10 -15.54
C GLU A 306 -21.21 20.02 -15.56
N ARG A 307 -21.04 18.95 -14.77
CA ARG A 307 -22.05 17.90 -14.61
C ARG A 307 -23.03 18.15 -13.46
N HIS A 308 -22.61 18.82 -12.39
CA HIS A 308 -23.39 19.08 -11.18
C HIS A 308 -23.30 20.56 -10.75
N PRO A 309 -24.02 21.48 -11.40
CA PRO A 309 -23.96 22.92 -11.09
C PRO A 309 -24.38 23.27 -9.65
N SER A 310 -25.15 22.40 -8.99
CA SER A 310 -25.61 22.53 -7.61
C SER A 310 -24.57 22.17 -6.54
N LEU A 311 -23.33 21.83 -6.92
CA LEU A 311 -22.24 21.46 -6.02
C LEU A 311 -21.90 22.60 -5.02
N ALA A 312 -22.32 22.43 -3.77
CA ALA A 312 -22.21 23.43 -2.71
C ALA A 312 -21.13 23.05 -1.68
N LYS A 313 -20.37 24.05 -1.21
CA LYS A 313 -19.28 23.82 -0.26
C LYS A 313 -19.82 23.54 1.14
N VAL A 314 -19.21 22.61 1.86
CA VAL A 314 -19.42 22.41 3.29
C VAL A 314 -18.50 23.36 4.08
N GLN A 315 -18.91 23.74 5.29
CA GLN A 315 -18.05 24.53 6.18
C GLN A 315 -16.84 23.69 6.64
N ASP A 316 -15.62 24.18 6.41
CA ASP A 316 -14.40 23.47 6.85
C ASP A 316 -14.25 23.55 8.39
N HIS A 317 -13.78 22.49 9.04
CA HIS A 317 -13.37 22.53 10.45
C HIS A 317 -11.90 22.95 10.60
N ARG A 318 -11.52 23.41 11.80
CA ARG A 318 -10.20 23.99 12.14
C ARG A 318 -9.00 23.25 11.53
N ASN A 319 -8.98 21.92 11.61
CA ASN A 319 -7.84 21.08 11.20
C ASN A 319 -8.12 20.23 9.93
N ASP A 320 -9.13 20.57 9.12
CA ASP A 320 -9.50 19.74 7.96
C ASP A 320 -8.44 19.76 6.85
N THR A 321 -8.00 18.56 6.47
CA THR A 321 -7.01 18.37 5.40
C THR A 321 -7.62 18.30 4.00
N SER A 322 -8.93 18.51 3.88
CA SER A 322 -9.73 18.33 2.68
C SER A 322 -10.81 19.40 2.60
N LYS A 323 -10.90 20.11 1.47
CA LYS A 323 -12.00 21.04 1.19
C LYS A 323 -13.22 20.19 0.82
N THR A 324 -14.24 20.15 1.67
CA THR A 324 -15.40 19.25 1.48
C THR A 324 -16.57 19.97 0.81
N TRP A 325 -17.27 19.26 -0.07
CA TRP A 325 -18.39 19.69 -0.89
C TRP A 325 -19.49 18.62 -0.85
N HIS A 326 -20.72 19.02 -1.16
CA HIS A 326 -21.87 18.15 -1.29
C HIS A 326 -22.71 18.54 -2.51
N ILE A 327 -23.45 17.57 -3.05
CA ILE A 327 -24.45 17.81 -4.09
C ILE A 327 -25.82 17.63 -3.42
N PRO A 328 -26.72 18.63 -3.47
CA PRO A 328 -28.06 18.48 -2.90
C PRO A 328 -28.79 17.26 -3.47
N GLY A 329 -29.27 16.38 -2.58
CA GLY A 329 -29.93 15.12 -2.92
C GLY A 329 -29.01 13.89 -3.03
N PHE A 330 -27.68 14.04 -2.89
CA PHE A 330 -26.75 12.91 -2.77
C PHE A 330 -26.59 12.52 -1.29
N ALA A 331 -26.41 11.22 -1.01
CA ALA A 331 -26.18 10.71 0.34
C ALA A 331 -24.75 10.97 0.85
N GLY A 332 -23.76 10.82 -0.03
CA GLY A 332 -22.34 10.97 0.28
C GLY A 332 -21.79 12.39 0.05
N ARG A 333 -20.47 12.51 0.12
CA ARG A 333 -19.74 13.80 0.06
C ARG A 333 -18.48 13.71 -0.81
N ILE A 334 -18.00 14.86 -1.26
CA ILE A 334 -16.79 14.99 -2.09
C ILE A 334 -15.77 15.83 -1.35
N GLY A 335 -14.52 15.38 -1.26
CA GLY A 335 -13.41 16.12 -0.66
C GLY A 335 -12.27 16.34 -1.64
N PHE A 336 -11.56 17.46 -1.53
CA PHE A 336 -10.35 17.72 -2.29
C PHE A 336 -9.16 17.96 -1.36
N ILE A 337 -8.15 17.11 -1.47
CA ILE A 337 -6.86 17.27 -0.78
C ILE A 337 -5.92 18.00 -1.74
N THR A 338 -5.83 19.32 -1.53
CA THR A 338 -5.01 20.26 -2.30
C THR A 338 -3.55 20.21 -1.89
N SER A 339 -2.91 19.07 -2.16
CA SER A 339 -1.53 18.76 -1.78
C SER A 339 -0.53 19.82 -2.24
N MET A 340 -0.68 20.29 -3.48
CA MET A 340 0.27 21.16 -4.18
C MET A 340 -0.26 22.58 -4.30
N THR A 341 -1.55 22.77 -4.63
CA THR A 341 -2.08 24.11 -4.95
C THR A 341 -2.44 24.95 -3.74
N HIS A 342 -2.92 24.35 -2.66
CA HIS A 342 -3.42 25.08 -1.48
C HIS A 342 -3.12 24.29 -0.18
N ASN A 343 -1.87 24.35 0.25
CA ASN A 343 -1.42 23.65 1.46
C ASN A 343 -2.20 24.07 2.72
N PHE A 344 -2.28 23.17 3.69
CA PHE A 344 -3.04 23.31 4.94
C PHE A 344 -2.11 23.22 6.17
N CYS A 345 -0.86 23.70 6.04
CA CYS A 345 0.15 23.55 7.10
C CYS A 345 -0.18 24.33 8.38
N GLY A 346 -0.87 25.48 8.26
CA GLY A 346 -1.20 26.36 9.38
C GLY A 346 -2.07 25.72 10.47
N THR A 347 -2.79 24.64 10.16
CA THR A 347 -3.67 23.92 11.11
C THR A 347 -3.36 22.41 11.19
N CYS A 348 -2.14 22.02 10.78
CA CYS A 348 -1.74 20.61 10.67
C CYS A 348 -1.38 19.98 12.04
N ASN A 349 -2.40 19.53 12.77
CA ASN A 349 -2.35 18.78 14.04
C ASN A 349 -1.70 17.37 13.99
N ARG A 350 -1.03 17.00 12.89
CA ARG A 350 -0.63 15.61 12.63
C ARG A 350 0.81 15.32 13.02
N LEU A 351 1.02 14.16 13.65
CA LEU A 351 2.33 13.52 13.87
C LEU A 351 2.35 12.13 13.22
N ARG A 352 3.54 11.63 12.86
CA ARG A 352 3.72 10.27 12.32
C ARG A 352 4.83 9.53 13.06
N ILE A 353 4.59 8.24 13.34
CA ILE A 353 5.62 7.26 13.69
C ILE A 353 5.80 6.31 12.50
N THR A 354 7.04 6.00 12.12
CA THR A 354 7.39 5.01 11.08
C THR A 354 7.43 3.58 11.64
N SER A 355 7.59 2.58 10.76
CA SER A 355 7.54 1.15 11.11
C SER A 355 8.73 0.69 11.95
N ASP A 356 9.85 1.41 11.88
CA ASP A 356 11.05 1.31 12.71
C ASP A 356 11.04 2.28 13.91
N GLY A 357 9.93 2.99 14.16
CA GLY A 357 9.74 3.82 15.34
C GLY A 357 10.38 5.21 15.34
N ASN A 358 10.74 5.75 14.17
CA ASN A 358 11.14 7.15 14.03
C ASN A 358 9.93 8.11 14.02
N LEU A 359 10.04 9.20 14.77
CA LEU A 359 9.05 10.28 14.82
C LEU A 359 9.29 11.26 13.66
N LYS A 360 8.29 11.41 12.78
CA LYS A 360 8.21 12.45 11.74
C LYS A 360 7.12 13.47 12.09
N VAL A 361 7.52 14.69 12.41
CA VAL A 361 6.59 15.81 12.72
C VAL A 361 6.01 16.50 11.48
N CYS A 362 6.58 16.21 10.30
CA CYS A 362 6.17 16.72 8.99
C CYS A 362 6.12 15.58 7.97
N LEU A 363 5.45 15.78 6.82
CA LEU A 363 5.50 14.84 5.70
C LEU A 363 6.79 14.99 4.87
N PHE A 364 7.43 16.16 4.92
CA PHE A 364 8.66 16.50 4.21
C PHE A 364 9.64 17.17 5.19
N GLY A 365 10.86 16.65 5.28
CA GLY A 365 11.92 17.15 6.15
C GLY A 365 12.68 16.05 6.89
N ASN A 366 13.99 16.21 6.99
CA ASN A 366 14.95 15.13 7.28
C ASN A 366 15.18 14.90 8.80
N ALA A 367 14.47 15.64 9.66
CA ALA A 367 14.58 15.52 11.12
C ALA A 367 13.68 14.40 11.63
N GLU A 368 14.18 13.16 11.55
CA GLU A 368 13.67 11.98 12.25
C GLU A 368 14.35 11.84 13.62
N VAL A 369 13.65 11.25 14.60
CA VAL A 369 14.23 10.84 15.89
C VAL A 369 13.64 9.48 16.29
N SER A 370 14.49 8.52 16.66
CA SER A 370 14.07 7.17 17.05
C SER A 370 13.47 7.17 18.45
N LEU A 371 12.17 6.84 18.56
CA LEU A 371 11.52 6.56 19.84
C LEU A 371 11.67 5.08 20.24
N ARG A 372 11.94 4.21 19.25
CA ARG A 372 12.19 2.77 19.43
C ARG A 372 13.39 2.53 20.34
N ASP A 373 14.50 3.20 20.05
CA ASP A 373 15.77 2.92 20.73
C ASP A 373 15.77 3.47 22.16
N ILE A 374 15.07 4.58 22.40
CA ILE A 374 14.79 5.10 23.75
C ILE A 374 13.98 4.08 24.55
N LEU A 375 12.85 3.58 24.02
CA LEU A 375 12.05 2.55 24.69
C LEU A 375 12.87 1.30 25.02
N ARG A 376 13.65 0.80 24.06
CA ARG A 376 14.41 -0.44 24.21
C ARG A 376 15.62 -0.32 25.13
N SER A 377 16.06 0.88 25.50
CA SER A 377 17.09 1.05 26.54
C SER A 377 16.69 0.35 27.86
N SER A 378 15.39 0.39 28.21
CA SER A 378 14.80 -0.33 29.35
C SER A 378 14.84 -1.87 29.24
N ASN A 379 15.12 -2.40 28.04
CA ASN A 379 15.15 -3.82 27.70
C ASN A 379 16.51 -4.24 27.12
N GLY A 380 17.60 -3.59 27.54
CA GLY A 380 18.97 -3.90 27.09
C GLY A 380 19.25 -3.63 25.61
N GLY A 381 18.37 -2.89 24.92
CA GLY A 381 18.41 -2.64 23.47
C GLY A 381 17.58 -3.60 22.63
N GLU A 382 17.01 -4.66 23.22
CA GLU A 382 16.24 -5.68 22.48
C GLU A 382 14.74 -5.34 22.33
N PRO A 383 14.06 -5.87 21.29
CA PRO A 383 12.62 -5.69 21.11
C PRO A 383 11.80 -6.15 22.32
N ILE A 384 10.84 -5.34 22.72
CA ILE A 384 9.97 -5.63 23.88
C ILE A 384 8.83 -6.54 23.41
N ASP A 385 8.81 -7.79 23.88
CA ASP A 385 7.74 -8.75 23.63
C ASP A 385 6.64 -8.70 24.72
N GLU A 386 5.65 -9.59 24.62
CA GLU A 386 4.52 -9.62 25.55
C GLU A 386 4.93 -10.00 26.99
N GLN A 387 6.01 -10.78 27.17
CA GLN A 387 6.50 -11.19 28.49
C GLN A 387 7.26 -10.04 29.16
N ALA A 388 8.16 -9.39 28.41
CA ALA A 388 8.85 -8.19 28.87
C ALA A 388 7.85 -7.05 29.17
N PHE A 389 6.82 -6.89 28.34
CA PHE A 389 5.78 -5.87 28.55
C PHE A 389 4.93 -6.10 29.80
N GLU A 390 4.45 -7.32 30.03
CA GLU A 390 3.67 -7.62 31.23
C GLU A 390 4.54 -7.55 32.50
N ALA A 391 5.83 -7.93 32.42
CA ALA A 391 6.77 -7.72 33.52
C ALA A 391 7.00 -6.23 33.84
N MET A 392 7.23 -5.38 32.83
CA MET A 392 7.33 -3.92 33.02
C MET A 392 6.04 -3.33 33.62
N LYS A 393 4.87 -3.81 33.16
CA LYS A 393 3.55 -3.40 33.66
C LYS A 393 3.30 -3.86 35.10
N GLN A 394 3.78 -5.04 35.50
CA GLN A 394 3.71 -5.50 36.89
C GLN A 394 4.60 -4.67 37.80
N ILE A 395 5.87 -4.41 37.43
CA ILE A 395 6.78 -3.57 38.21
C ILE A 395 6.20 -2.16 38.40
N GLU A 396 5.58 -1.60 37.35
CA GLU A 396 4.90 -0.30 37.42
C GLU A 396 3.64 -0.32 38.30
N MET A 397 2.93 -1.45 38.37
CA MET A 397 1.81 -1.65 39.31
C MET A 397 2.30 -1.76 40.76
N ASP A 398 3.35 -2.54 41.01
CA ASP A 398 3.95 -2.73 42.34
C ASP A 398 4.53 -1.40 42.86
N ARG A 399 5.17 -0.62 41.98
CA ARG A 399 5.68 0.73 42.27
C ARG A 399 4.56 1.69 42.63
N LYS A 400 3.45 1.69 41.89
CA LYS A 400 2.27 2.51 42.18
C LYS A 400 1.49 2.04 43.42
N GLN A 401 1.76 0.83 43.92
CA GLN A 401 1.29 0.32 45.22
C GLN A 401 2.31 0.50 46.36
N GLY A 402 3.51 1.03 46.09
CA GLY A 402 4.56 1.26 47.09
C GLY A 402 5.31 -0.01 47.54
N LEU A 403 5.23 -1.10 46.78
CA LEU A 403 5.78 -2.41 47.14
C LEU A 403 7.26 -2.60 46.72
N THR A 404 7.79 -1.76 45.83
CA THR A 404 9.18 -1.84 45.32
C THR A 404 10.08 -0.69 45.84
N PRO A 405 11.35 -0.97 46.17
CA PRO A 405 12.30 0.07 46.56
C PRO A 405 12.69 0.96 45.36
N PRO A 406 13.01 2.25 45.57
CA PRO A 406 13.12 3.25 44.51
C PRO A 406 14.35 3.11 43.59
N ASN A 407 15.11 2.02 43.70
CA ASN A 407 16.43 1.85 43.06
C ASN A 407 16.44 0.81 41.92
N GLN A 408 15.27 0.33 41.48
CA GLN A 408 15.14 -0.65 40.39
C GLN A 408 14.79 0.05 39.07
N ALA A 409 15.74 0.11 38.14
CA ALA A 409 15.69 0.95 36.93
C ALA A 409 14.82 0.41 35.78
N LEU A 410 13.83 -0.44 36.07
CA LEU A 410 12.95 -1.08 35.08
C LEU A 410 11.51 -0.60 35.30
N GLY A 411 11.05 0.35 34.48
CA GLY A 411 9.69 0.89 34.56
C GLY A 411 9.35 1.71 33.32
N ILE A 412 8.06 1.98 33.12
CA ILE A 412 7.59 2.76 31.96
C ILE A 412 7.77 4.26 32.26
N ASP A 413 7.46 4.67 33.49
CA ASP A 413 7.52 6.06 33.94
C ASP A 413 8.95 6.67 33.87
N THR A 414 10.02 5.87 33.90
CA THR A 414 11.42 6.39 33.85
C THR A 414 11.81 6.92 32.48
N HIS A 415 11.36 6.26 31.40
CA HIS A 415 11.61 6.70 30.02
C HIS A 415 10.46 7.50 29.41
N GLU A 416 9.25 7.53 30.02
CA GLU A 416 8.19 8.45 29.56
C GLU A 416 8.68 9.91 29.61
N ALA A 417 9.43 10.32 30.65
CA ALA A 417 10.02 11.67 30.72
C ALA A 417 10.98 11.98 29.55
N GLU A 418 11.91 11.06 29.25
CA GLU A 418 12.88 11.18 28.14
C GLU A 418 12.17 11.22 26.77
N LEU A 419 11.20 10.32 26.56
CA LEU A 419 10.37 10.28 25.37
C LEU A 419 9.60 11.60 25.20
N LEU A 420 9.00 12.14 26.27
CA LEU A 420 8.25 13.40 26.23
C LEU A 420 9.14 14.59 25.90
N GLU A 421 10.35 14.69 26.48
CA GLU A 421 11.30 15.73 26.12
C GLU A 421 11.70 15.65 24.64
N VAL A 422 12.05 14.45 24.15
CA VAL A 422 12.42 14.21 22.75
C VAL A 422 11.27 14.51 21.78
N ILE A 423 10.05 14.08 22.11
CA ILE A 423 8.82 14.40 21.36
C ILE A 423 8.61 15.91 21.34
N GLY A 424 8.70 16.60 22.48
CA GLY A 424 8.55 18.04 22.59
C GLY A 424 9.60 18.82 21.78
N ALA A 425 10.86 18.40 21.84
CA ALA A 425 11.95 18.97 21.05
C ALA A 425 11.77 18.73 19.54
N ALA A 426 11.16 17.63 19.12
CA ALA A 426 10.78 17.40 17.72
C ALA A 426 9.57 18.28 17.30
N VAL A 427 8.52 18.31 18.12
CA VAL A 427 7.27 19.07 17.85
C VAL A 427 7.56 20.57 17.76
N LYS A 428 8.34 21.15 18.69
CA LYS A 428 8.71 22.58 18.70
C LYS A 428 9.55 23.00 17.48
N ARG A 429 10.25 22.07 16.82
CA ARG A 429 10.98 22.28 15.54
C ARG A 429 10.09 22.23 14.29
N LYS A 430 8.78 21.97 14.41
CA LYS A 430 7.87 21.85 13.26
C LYS A 430 7.58 23.19 12.58
N LYS A 431 8.10 23.39 11.37
CA LYS A 431 7.92 24.62 10.56
C LYS A 431 6.45 25.02 10.35
N ALA A 432 6.18 26.33 10.22
CA ALA A 432 4.83 26.87 9.99
C ALA A 432 4.19 26.36 8.69
N LYS A 433 4.98 26.34 7.60
CA LYS A 433 4.63 25.86 6.26
C LYS A 433 5.65 24.80 5.82
N HIS A 434 5.30 23.97 4.85
CA HIS A 434 6.31 23.13 4.18
C HIS A 434 7.34 24.05 3.50
N ALA A 435 8.62 23.86 3.84
CA ALA A 435 9.72 24.58 3.19
C ALA A 435 9.98 23.99 1.80
N GLY A 436 10.60 24.78 0.91
CA GLY A 436 11.08 24.27 -0.37
C GLY A 436 10.00 23.68 -1.27
N MET A 437 8.83 24.32 -1.44
CA MET A 437 7.76 23.75 -2.28
C MET A 437 8.18 23.52 -3.74
N GLY A 438 9.12 24.33 -4.28
CA GLY A 438 9.77 24.10 -5.57
C GLY A 438 10.99 23.17 -5.53
N GLU A 439 11.44 22.76 -4.34
CA GLU A 439 12.57 21.86 -4.10
C GLU A 439 12.09 20.42 -3.77
N LEU A 440 10.78 20.20 -3.59
CA LEU A 440 10.17 18.90 -3.25
C LEU A 440 10.51 17.78 -4.24
N GLU A 441 10.88 18.12 -5.48
CA GLU A 441 11.31 17.17 -6.51
C GLU A 441 12.75 16.66 -6.29
N HIS A 442 13.51 17.29 -5.37
CA HIS A 442 14.91 16.98 -5.07
C HIS A 442 15.18 16.76 -3.56
N MET A 443 14.21 17.06 -2.70
CA MET A 443 14.26 16.69 -1.28
C MET A 443 14.18 15.16 -1.14
N LYS A 444 15.31 14.51 -0.82
CA LYS A 444 15.33 13.15 -0.25
C LYS A 444 14.32 13.08 0.89
N ASN A 445 13.30 12.24 0.76
CA ASN A 445 12.22 12.16 1.74
C ASN A 445 11.79 10.71 1.93
N ARG A 446 12.54 10.00 2.79
CA ARG A 446 12.33 8.60 3.15
C ARG A 446 10.83 8.26 3.24
N PRO A 447 10.26 7.60 2.22
CA PRO A 447 8.83 7.30 2.18
C PRO A 447 8.51 6.20 3.19
N MET A 448 7.22 5.93 3.41
CA MET A 448 6.74 4.97 4.44
C MET A 448 7.22 3.51 4.28
N ILE A 449 7.98 3.21 3.22
CA ILE A 449 8.27 1.85 2.76
C ILE A 449 9.71 1.73 2.19
N LEU A 450 10.59 2.72 2.38
CA LEU A 450 12.02 2.61 2.00
C LEU A 450 12.93 2.99 3.17
N ILE A 451 14.14 2.47 3.09
CA ILE A 451 15.19 2.54 4.11
C ILE A 451 16.49 2.75 3.35
N ASP A 452 17.25 3.80 3.67
CA ASP A 452 18.60 3.99 3.14
C ASP A 452 19.55 2.98 3.81
N ASP A 453 20.60 2.53 3.11
CA ASP A 453 21.61 1.62 3.66
C ASP A 453 22.27 2.19 4.91
N ILE A 454 22.22 1.44 6.02
CA ILE A 454 22.75 1.85 7.33
C ILE A 454 24.27 1.68 7.36
N SER A 455 24.97 2.59 6.66
CA SER A 455 26.44 2.70 6.65
C SER A 455 26.94 4.13 6.93
N ALA A 456 26.11 5.17 6.72
CA ALA A 456 26.54 6.57 6.77
C ALA A 456 26.22 7.31 8.09
N SER A 457 25.30 6.81 8.92
CA SER A 457 24.63 7.63 9.96
C SER A 457 25.31 7.69 11.34
N PHE A 458 26.42 7.00 11.57
CA PHE A 458 27.10 6.96 12.88
C PHE A 458 27.98 8.18 13.21
N ALA A 459 28.21 9.10 12.27
CA ALA A 459 29.25 10.13 12.38
C ALA A 459 28.81 11.48 13.00
N SER A 460 27.50 11.75 13.17
CA SER A 460 27.01 13.13 13.34
C SER A 460 26.62 13.55 14.78
N TYR A 461 26.52 12.62 15.73
CA TYR A 461 26.08 12.92 17.12
C TYR A 461 27.14 12.54 18.17
N ARG A 462 28.38 13.01 18.01
CA ARG A 462 29.45 12.89 19.03
C ARG A 462 30.13 14.20 19.46
N ASN A 463 29.70 15.35 18.95
CA ASN A 463 30.21 16.67 19.35
C ASN A 463 29.26 17.39 20.33
N VAL A 464 29.20 16.90 21.56
CA VAL A 464 28.86 17.70 22.75
C VAL A 464 29.99 17.50 23.74
N GLN A 465 30.98 18.40 23.72
CA GLN A 465 32.14 18.31 24.59
C GLN A 465 31.81 18.80 26.00
N TYR A 466 31.74 17.88 26.96
CA TYR A 466 31.91 18.19 28.38
C TYR A 466 33.40 18.10 28.74
N PRO A 467 34.00 19.12 29.39
CA PRO A 467 35.42 19.11 29.70
C PRO A 467 35.72 18.30 30.97
N PHE A 468 36.22 17.07 30.81
CA PHE A 468 36.86 16.33 31.90
C PHE A 468 38.26 15.87 31.50
N LYS A 469 39.24 16.13 32.36
CA LYS A 469 40.65 15.82 32.12
C LYS A 469 41.05 14.55 32.88
N SER A 470 41.50 13.53 32.16
CA SER A 470 42.45 12.54 32.69
C SER A 470 43.26 11.93 31.55
N SER A 471 44.58 12.07 31.61
CA SER A 471 45.50 11.34 30.73
C SER A 471 45.42 9.83 31.01
N PHE A 472 45.61 9.00 29.99
CA PHE A 472 46.69 8.01 29.93
C PHE A 472 46.78 7.42 28.53
N ALA A 473 47.98 6.98 28.13
CA ALA A 473 48.24 6.36 26.83
C ALA A 473 48.82 4.95 27.05
N VAL A 474 48.66 4.05 26.08
CA VAL A 474 49.59 2.94 25.75
C VAL A 474 49.22 2.37 24.37
N THR A 475 50.13 1.58 23.77
CA THR A 475 50.16 1.24 22.34
C THR A 475 50.18 -0.28 22.07
N ARG A 476 50.21 -0.66 20.77
CA ARG A 476 50.34 -2.03 20.17
C ARG A 476 49.05 -2.84 20.03
N GLY A 477 48.90 -3.74 19.04
CA GLY A 477 49.67 -3.87 17.78
C GLY A 477 49.77 -5.28 17.18
N TRP A 478 49.22 -5.46 15.96
CA TRP A 478 49.56 -6.51 14.95
C TRP A 478 49.19 -7.98 15.31
N PRO A 479 49.29 -8.97 14.37
CA PRO A 479 48.56 -9.02 13.09
C PRO A 479 47.94 -10.42 12.78
N SER A 480 47.27 -10.54 11.63
CA SER A 480 46.76 -11.80 11.04
C SER A 480 47.84 -12.62 10.32
N HIS A 481 47.64 -13.95 10.12
CA HIS A 481 47.94 -14.72 8.88
C HIS A 481 47.48 -16.21 9.00
N LEU A 482 47.53 -16.96 7.87
CA LEU A 482 47.28 -18.41 7.71
C LEU A 482 45.79 -18.85 7.78
N PHE A 483 45.28 -19.83 7.00
CA PHE A 483 45.89 -20.74 6.00
C PHE A 483 44.92 -21.08 4.83
N GLN A 484 45.44 -21.83 3.85
CA GLN A 484 44.78 -22.49 2.72
C GLN A 484 45.46 -23.88 2.56
N THR A 485 44.95 -24.88 1.81
CA THR A 485 43.84 -24.95 0.83
C THR A 485 42.68 -25.83 1.41
N ASP A 486 41.86 -26.68 0.74
CA ASP A 486 41.71 -27.15 -0.65
C ASP A 486 40.29 -27.71 -0.94
N ARG A 487 40.11 -28.31 -2.12
CA ARG A 487 38.92 -29.06 -2.57
C ARG A 487 39.10 -30.57 -2.37
N GLN A 488 38.01 -31.27 -2.05
CA GLN A 488 37.54 -32.38 -2.90
C GLN A 488 36.07 -32.73 -2.63
N SER A 489 35.42 -33.35 -3.61
CA SER A 489 34.01 -33.73 -3.59
C SER A 489 33.87 -35.25 -3.62
N GLN A 490 32.98 -35.82 -2.80
CA GLN A 490 32.34 -37.10 -3.12
C GLN A 490 30.84 -37.06 -2.83
N HIS A 491 30.07 -37.69 -3.72
CA HIS A 491 28.66 -37.97 -3.51
C HIS A 491 28.49 -39.28 -2.75
N SER A 492 27.48 -39.33 -1.87
CA SER A 492 26.70 -40.56 -1.69
C SER A 492 25.23 -40.20 -1.48
N ARG A 493 24.33 -41.07 -1.97
CA ARG A 493 22.90 -41.06 -1.68
C ARG A 493 22.56 -42.41 -1.07
N LEU A 494 21.59 -42.44 -0.15
CA LEU A 494 20.88 -43.67 0.21
C LEU A 494 19.37 -43.46 0.07
N PHE A 495 18.70 -44.56 -0.24
CA PHE A 495 17.25 -44.68 -0.40
C PHE A 495 16.60 -44.91 1.00
N SER A 496 15.29 -45.14 1.23
CA SER A 496 14.32 -45.83 0.38
C SER A 496 12.86 -45.73 0.90
N THR A 497 11.98 -46.42 0.18
CA THR A 497 10.59 -46.85 0.51
C THR A 497 9.45 -45.84 0.32
N SER A 498 8.24 -46.26 -0.08
CA SER A 498 7.87 -47.41 -0.96
C SER A 498 6.41 -47.32 -1.43
N ARG A 499 6.13 -47.74 -2.68
CA ARG A 499 5.13 -48.77 -3.10
C ARG A 499 4.62 -48.54 -4.54
N HIS A 500 4.36 -49.63 -5.24
CA HIS A 500 3.75 -49.65 -6.58
C HIS A 500 2.22 -49.71 -6.50
N HIS A 501 1.56 -49.31 -7.58
CA HIS A 501 0.63 -50.24 -8.23
C HIS A 501 0.98 -50.36 -9.72
N LYS A 502 0.65 -51.50 -10.32
CA LYS A 502 1.11 -51.91 -11.66
C LYS A 502 -0.07 -52.53 -12.42
N GLN A 503 -0.28 -52.15 -13.68
CA GLN A 503 -1.12 -52.88 -14.64
C GLN A 503 -0.46 -52.91 -16.02
N LYS A 504 -0.96 -53.77 -16.91
CA LYS A 504 -0.21 -54.35 -18.03
C LYS A 504 -0.48 -53.70 -19.39
N SER A 505 0.48 -53.92 -20.28
CA SER A 505 0.53 -53.56 -21.70
C SER A 505 -0.30 -54.48 -22.62
N SER A 506 -0.72 -53.94 -23.76
CA SER A 506 -0.92 -54.69 -25.01
C SER A 506 -0.71 -53.77 -26.23
N ALA A 507 -0.14 -54.32 -27.31
CA ALA A 507 -0.07 -53.71 -28.65
C ALA A 507 -0.42 -54.80 -29.69
N PRO A 508 -1.08 -54.43 -30.78
CA PRO A 508 -0.40 -54.30 -32.08
C PRO A 508 -0.70 -52.91 -32.71
N SER A 509 -0.40 -52.53 -33.96
CA SER A 509 0.04 -53.25 -35.18
C SER A 509 1.02 -52.39 -36.02
N LYS A 510 1.49 -52.93 -37.15
CA LYS A 510 1.81 -52.14 -38.35
C LYS A 510 1.01 -52.72 -39.53
N GLU A 511 0.46 -51.85 -40.38
CA GLU A 511 0.10 -52.18 -41.76
C GLU A 511 0.74 -51.16 -42.70
N THR A 512 0.95 -51.54 -43.97
CA THR A 512 1.72 -50.76 -44.94
C THR A 512 1.04 -50.82 -46.30
N THR A 513 0.60 -49.66 -46.81
CA THR A 513 0.16 -49.48 -48.20
C THR A 513 0.74 -48.18 -48.72
N ALA A 514 1.07 -48.13 -50.02
CA ALA A 514 1.78 -47.00 -50.62
C ALA A 514 1.27 -46.70 -52.03
N ALA A 515 0.91 -45.43 -52.28
CA ALA A 515 0.92 -44.82 -53.60
C ALA A 515 0.82 -43.27 -53.50
N ALA A 516 1.66 -42.60 -54.30
CA ALA A 516 1.57 -41.23 -54.84
C ALA A 516 0.70 -40.13 -54.19
N GLY A 517 1.30 -38.94 -54.01
CA GLY A 517 0.72 -37.76 -54.67
C GLY A 517 0.17 -36.57 -53.86
N SER A 518 0.83 -36.10 -52.80
CA SER A 518 0.64 -34.71 -52.33
C SER A 518 1.88 -34.19 -51.56
N PRO A 519 2.15 -32.86 -51.54
CA PRO A 519 3.18 -32.29 -50.68
C PRO A 519 2.83 -32.52 -49.20
N SER A 520 3.80 -32.99 -48.41
CA SER A 520 3.54 -33.48 -47.05
C SER A 520 3.02 -32.39 -46.12
N ASN A 521 1.84 -32.63 -45.56
CA ASN A 521 1.11 -31.68 -44.73
C ASN A 521 1.82 -31.49 -43.37
N GLN A 522 2.69 -30.47 -43.28
CA GLN A 522 3.41 -30.13 -42.06
C GLN A 522 2.44 -29.59 -41.00
N ARG A 523 1.87 -30.51 -40.22
CA ARG A 523 0.96 -30.23 -39.11
C ARG A 523 1.63 -29.30 -38.09
N LEU A 524 1.21 -28.02 -38.11
CA LEU A 524 1.74 -26.96 -37.26
C LEU A 524 1.59 -27.34 -35.78
N THR A 525 2.72 -27.47 -35.07
CA THR A 525 2.74 -27.99 -33.69
C THR A 525 1.97 -27.14 -32.69
N HIS A 526 1.77 -25.85 -32.98
CA HIS A 526 1.07 -24.89 -32.12
C HIS A 526 -0.40 -24.69 -32.48
N VAL A 527 -0.95 -25.43 -33.44
CA VAL A 527 -2.35 -25.26 -33.91
C VAL A 527 -3.13 -26.55 -33.67
N SER A 528 -4.32 -26.44 -33.07
CA SER A 528 -5.23 -27.58 -32.87
C SER A 528 -5.86 -28.04 -34.20
N GLU A 529 -6.56 -29.17 -34.18
CA GLU A 529 -7.37 -29.62 -35.32
C GLU A 529 -8.58 -28.69 -35.59
N THR A 530 -8.90 -27.78 -34.66
CA THR A 530 -9.91 -26.72 -34.80
C THR A 530 -9.36 -25.37 -35.26
N GLY A 531 -8.03 -25.22 -35.39
CA GLY A 531 -7.37 -23.97 -35.77
C GLY A 531 -6.92 -23.07 -34.62
N ASP A 532 -7.15 -23.48 -33.37
CA ASP A 532 -6.82 -22.70 -32.17
C ASP A 532 -5.33 -22.81 -31.78
N ALA A 533 -4.77 -21.70 -31.33
CA ALA A 533 -3.37 -21.63 -30.90
C ALA A 533 -3.17 -22.25 -29.50
N HIS A 534 -2.27 -23.24 -29.38
CA HIS A 534 -2.03 -23.98 -28.14
C HIS A 534 -0.54 -24.16 -27.82
N MET A 535 -0.25 -24.35 -26.52
CA MET A 535 1.11 -24.58 -26.02
C MET A 535 1.50 -26.06 -26.19
N VAL A 536 2.61 -26.31 -26.87
CA VAL A 536 3.17 -27.67 -27.07
C VAL A 536 3.67 -28.22 -25.74
N SER A 537 3.13 -29.36 -25.28
CA SER A 537 3.63 -30.03 -24.07
C SER A 537 5.13 -30.31 -24.14
N ILE A 538 5.81 -30.07 -23.01
CA ILE A 538 7.22 -30.43 -22.79
C ILE A 538 7.40 -31.49 -21.69
N SER A 539 6.30 -31.99 -21.09
CA SER A 539 6.34 -32.89 -19.93
C SER A 539 7.21 -34.12 -20.16
N ASP A 540 7.04 -34.78 -21.31
CA ASP A 540 7.64 -36.06 -21.67
C ASP A 540 8.99 -35.92 -22.40
N LYS A 541 9.60 -34.73 -22.32
CA LYS A 541 10.93 -34.43 -22.87
C LYS A 541 11.98 -34.47 -21.76
N ASP A 542 13.15 -35.03 -22.06
CA ASP A 542 14.29 -35.03 -21.16
C ASP A 542 14.93 -33.64 -21.04
N VAL A 543 15.57 -33.38 -19.90
CA VAL A 543 16.39 -32.18 -19.69
C VAL A 543 17.74 -32.41 -20.37
N THR A 544 18.13 -31.53 -21.27
CA THR A 544 19.43 -31.55 -21.94
C THR A 544 20.03 -30.15 -21.93
N SER A 545 21.36 -30.05 -21.91
CA SER A 545 22.04 -28.77 -22.18
C SER A 545 21.78 -28.34 -23.63
N ARG A 546 21.55 -27.04 -23.83
CA ARG A 546 21.14 -26.46 -25.11
C ARG A 546 21.77 -25.08 -25.30
N THR A 547 22.25 -24.82 -26.51
CA THR A 547 22.73 -23.50 -26.98
C THR A 547 21.90 -23.07 -28.17
N ALA A 548 21.59 -21.77 -28.28
CA ALA A 548 21.22 -21.15 -29.55
C ALA A 548 21.94 -19.81 -29.72
N THR A 549 22.33 -19.49 -30.95
CA THR A 549 22.80 -18.15 -31.33
C THR A 549 21.90 -17.59 -32.43
N ALA A 550 21.42 -16.38 -32.24
CA ALA A 550 20.74 -15.60 -33.27
C ALA A 550 21.60 -14.41 -33.70
N ALA A 551 21.48 -14.01 -34.97
CA ALA A 551 22.16 -12.86 -35.53
C ALA A 551 21.18 -11.92 -36.26
N CYS A 552 21.51 -10.63 -36.29
CA CYS A 552 20.87 -9.62 -37.15
C CYS A 552 21.85 -8.46 -37.40
N THR A 553 21.61 -7.65 -38.42
CA THR A 553 22.51 -6.56 -38.81
C THR A 553 21.77 -5.22 -38.79
N ILE A 554 22.37 -4.20 -38.18
CA ILE A 554 21.94 -2.80 -38.36
C ILE A 554 22.80 -2.19 -39.47
N ARG A 555 22.18 -1.78 -40.59
CA ARG A 555 22.82 -0.96 -41.62
C ARG A 555 22.54 0.51 -41.35
N PHE A 556 23.56 1.34 -41.56
CA PHE A 556 23.51 2.79 -41.43
C PHE A 556 23.56 3.42 -42.83
N SER A 557 22.87 4.53 -43.02
CA SER A 557 22.92 5.31 -44.27
C SER A 557 24.10 6.30 -44.32
N THR A 558 24.76 6.51 -43.17
CA THR A 558 25.90 7.41 -43.00
C THR A 558 26.95 6.78 -42.07
N PRO A 559 28.26 6.91 -42.36
CA PRO A 559 29.32 6.37 -41.50
C PRO A 559 29.49 7.17 -40.19
N ASP A 560 29.00 8.42 -40.15
CA ASP A 560 29.07 9.28 -38.95
C ASP A 560 28.43 8.63 -37.72
N ALA A 561 27.35 7.86 -37.91
CA ALA A 561 26.69 7.15 -36.81
C ALA A 561 27.59 6.06 -36.21
N VAL A 562 28.27 5.25 -37.02
CA VAL A 562 29.17 4.19 -36.54
C VAL A 562 30.44 4.78 -35.93
N ARG A 563 30.98 5.86 -36.51
CA ARG A 563 32.11 6.61 -35.92
C ARG A 563 31.76 7.13 -34.53
N LEU A 564 30.62 7.81 -34.36
CA LEU A 564 30.16 8.33 -33.06
C LEU A 564 29.87 7.23 -32.03
N ILE A 565 29.49 6.03 -32.47
CA ILE A 565 29.36 4.83 -31.60
C ILE A 565 30.74 4.36 -31.13
N ARG A 566 31.71 4.16 -32.04
CA ARG A 566 33.08 3.71 -31.69
C ARG A 566 33.82 4.72 -30.81
N GLU A 567 33.67 6.01 -31.09
CA GLU A 567 34.26 7.10 -30.30
C GLU A 567 33.49 7.39 -29.00
N ASN A 568 32.37 6.72 -28.75
CA ASN A 568 31.46 6.93 -27.60
C ASN A 568 31.00 8.39 -27.42
N GLN A 569 30.84 9.12 -28.52
CA GLN A 569 30.42 10.54 -28.55
C GLN A 569 28.91 10.72 -28.77
N MET A 570 28.13 9.64 -28.77
CA MET A 570 26.68 9.69 -28.92
C MET A 570 26.03 10.45 -27.75
N LYS A 571 25.17 11.44 -28.06
CA LYS A 571 24.49 12.31 -27.07
C LYS A 571 23.62 11.58 -26.03
N LYS A 572 23.35 10.29 -26.22
CA LYS A 572 22.61 9.42 -25.29
C LYS A 572 23.52 8.54 -24.40
N GLY A 573 24.83 8.62 -24.55
CA GLY A 573 25.81 7.75 -23.90
C GLY A 573 26.09 6.46 -24.69
N ASP A 574 26.75 5.51 -24.02
CA ASP A 574 27.24 4.25 -24.60
C ASP A 574 26.11 3.41 -25.23
N VAL A 575 26.11 3.39 -26.57
CA VAL A 575 25.13 2.65 -27.36
C VAL A 575 25.34 1.14 -27.25
N LEU A 576 26.59 0.67 -27.18
CA LEU A 576 26.91 -0.76 -27.23
C LEU A 576 26.66 -1.41 -25.86
N GLY A 577 27.06 -0.77 -24.76
CA GLY A 577 26.73 -1.23 -23.41
C GLY A 577 25.23 -1.26 -23.14
N VAL A 578 24.50 -0.20 -23.51
CA VAL A 578 23.04 -0.14 -23.33
C VAL A 578 22.33 -1.20 -24.19
N ALA A 579 22.72 -1.39 -25.45
CA ALA A 579 22.17 -2.45 -26.30
C ALA A 579 22.50 -3.87 -25.78
N ARG A 580 23.71 -4.08 -25.25
CA ARG A 580 24.14 -5.36 -24.64
C ARG A 580 23.29 -5.71 -23.41
N VAL A 581 23.05 -4.73 -22.52
CA VAL A 581 22.15 -4.89 -21.36
C VAL A 581 20.71 -5.14 -21.80
N ALA A 582 20.20 -4.38 -22.78
CA ALA A 582 18.85 -4.54 -23.29
C ALA A 582 18.60 -5.94 -23.87
N GLY A 583 19.52 -6.48 -24.67
CA GLY A 583 19.46 -7.86 -25.17
C GLY A 583 19.44 -8.91 -24.06
N ILE A 584 20.29 -8.77 -23.04
CA ILE A 584 20.32 -9.68 -21.87
C ILE A 584 18.99 -9.63 -21.09
N MET A 585 18.41 -8.44 -20.91
CA MET A 585 17.12 -8.29 -20.23
C MET A 585 15.96 -8.86 -21.05
N ALA A 586 15.96 -8.66 -22.36
CA ALA A 586 14.93 -9.16 -23.26
C ALA A 586 14.92 -10.69 -23.32
N SER A 587 16.10 -11.32 -23.41
CA SER A 587 16.26 -12.78 -23.39
C SER A 587 15.55 -13.43 -22.20
N LYS A 588 15.73 -12.85 -21.00
CA LYS A 588 15.11 -13.30 -19.73
C LYS A 588 13.60 -13.06 -19.65
N ARG A 589 13.02 -12.29 -20.59
CA ARG A 589 11.60 -11.91 -20.64
C ARG A 589 10.87 -12.41 -21.88
N THR A 590 11.50 -13.27 -22.69
CA THR A 590 10.89 -13.92 -23.86
C THR A 590 9.46 -14.47 -23.63
N PRO A 591 9.14 -15.20 -22.54
CA PRO A 591 7.76 -15.65 -22.28
C PRO A 591 6.76 -14.53 -21.90
N ASP A 592 7.22 -13.34 -21.50
CA ASP A 592 6.35 -12.16 -21.32
C ASP A 592 6.00 -11.52 -22.69
N LEU A 593 6.88 -11.68 -23.67
CA LEU A 593 6.87 -10.94 -24.95
C LEU A 593 6.33 -11.77 -26.11
N ILE A 594 6.56 -13.08 -26.11
CA ILE A 594 6.15 -14.01 -27.16
C ILE A 594 5.18 -15.04 -26.57
N PRO A 595 3.89 -14.99 -26.92
CA PRO A 595 2.90 -15.97 -26.46
C PRO A 595 3.31 -17.42 -26.77
N LEU A 596 2.89 -18.35 -25.90
CA LEU A 596 3.13 -19.79 -26.00
C LEU A 596 4.61 -20.24 -25.87
N CYS A 597 5.56 -19.31 -25.70
CA CYS A 597 6.89 -19.64 -25.18
C CYS A 597 6.79 -20.17 -23.74
N HIS A 598 7.71 -21.05 -23.36
CA HIS A 598 7.81 -21.57 -21.99
C HIS A 598 8.75 -20.67 -21.17
N PRO A 599 8.58 -20.56 -19.84
CA PRO A 599 9.59 -19.95 -18.99
C PRO A 599 10.80 -20.88 -18.86
N ILE A 600 11.93 -20.50 -19.47
CA ILE A 600 13.19 -21.28 -19.46
C ILE A 600 14.17 -20.68 -18.44
N PRO A 601 14.75 -21.48 -17.52
CA PRO A 601 15.86 -21.03 -16.67
C PRO A 601 17.15 -20.94 -17.50
N LEU A 602 17.53 -19.72 -17.89
CA LEU A 602 18.74 -19.47 -18.69
C LEU A 602 20.00 -19.53 -17.83
N SER A 603 20.98 -20.34 -18.23
CA SER A 603 22.27 -20.47 -17.56
C SER A 603 23.31 -19.47 -18.07
N HIS A 604 23.17 -18.98 -19.31
CA HIS A 604 24.07 -17.99 -19.89
C HIS A 604 23.38 -17.17 -21.00
N VAL A 605 23.68 -15.87 -21.07
CA VAL A 605 23.31 -14.98 -22.18
C VAL A 605 24.49 -14.05 -22.49
N LYS A 606 24.99 -14.08 -23.73
CA LYS A 606 26.02 -13.17 -24.25
C LYS A 606 25.47 -12.47 -25.49
N ILE A 607 25.58 -11.16 -25.53
CA ILE A 607 25.25 -10.34 -26.71
C ILE A 607 26.55 -9.71 -27.16
N ASP A 608 26.95 -9.96 -28.39
CA ASP A 608 28.07 -9.32 -29.08
C ASP A 608 27.55 -8.36 -30.14
N LEU A 609 28.32 -7.31 -30.40
CA LEU A 609 27.92 -6.09 -31.09
C LEU A 609 29.15 -5.52 -31.78
N ASP A 610 29.38 -5.94 -33.02
CA ASP A 610 30.64 -5.74 -33.72
C ASP A 610 30.41 -4.87 -34.96
N ALA A 611 31.12 -3.73 -35.02
CA ALA A 611 31.05 -2.78 -36.13
C ALA A 611 32.04 -3.18 -37.22
N ASP A 612 31.54 -3.53 -38.40
CA ASP A 612 32.35 -3.97 -39.54
C ASP A 612 33.37 -2.91 -40.00
N SER A 613 34.43 -3.39 -40.64
CA SER A 613 35.49 -2.65 -41.35
C SER A 613 35.01 -1.57 -42.33
N SER A 614 33.77 -1.68 -42.82
CA SER A 614 33.15 -0.70 -43.73
C SER A 614 32.54 0.53 -43.03
N ASP A 615 32.42 0.51 -41.70
CA ASP A 615 31.78 1.53 -40.86
C ASP A 615 30.32 1.88 -41.28
N GLN A 616 29.66 0.98 -42.01
CA GLN A 616 28.27 1.12 -42.48
C GLN A 616 27.33 0.08 -41.86
N GLN A 617 27.83 -0.88 -41.10
CA GLN A 617 27.02 -1.92 -40.46
C GLN A 617 27.56 -2.36 -39.09
N ILE A 618 26.63 -2.70 -38.19
CA ILE A 618 26.91 -3.39 -36.92
C ILE A 618 26.19 -4.73 -36.97
N GLU A 619 26.93 -5.83 -36.76
CA GLU A 619 26.32 -7.14 -36.53
C GLU A 619 26.03 -7.34 -35.04
N VAL A 620 24.84 -7.84 -34.74
CA VAL A 620 24.44 -8.30 -33.41
C VAL A 620 24.47 -9.82 -33.39
N ARG A 621 25.17 -10.43 -32.43
CA ARG A 621 25.12 -11.88 -32.18
C ARG A 621 24.70 -12.16 -30.74
N ALA A 622 23.53 -12.78 -30.56
CA ALA A 622 22.99 -13.13 -29.24
C ALA A 622 23.06 -14.64 -29.01
N THR A 623 23.92 -15.09 -28.09
CA THR A 623 24.12 -16.50 -27.72
C THR A 623 23.54 -16.80 -26.35
N VAL A 624 22.57 -17.72 -26.30
CA VAL A 624 21.83 -18.11 -25.11
C VAL A 624 22.06 -19.60 -24.81
N LYS A 625 22.14 -19.96 -23.52
CA LYS A 625 22.20 -21.35 -23.06
C LYS A 625 21.23 -21.63 -21.90
N CYS A 626 20.77 -22.87 -21.83
CA CYS A 626 20.03 -23.42 -20.70
C CYS A 626 20.27 -24.93 -20.55
N ASP A 627 19.93 -25.49 -19.39
CA ASP A 627 19.71 -26.92 -19.22
C ASP A 627 18.20 -27.16 -19.10
N GLY A 628 17.58 -27.70 -20.16
CA GLY A 628 16.13 -27.60 -20.32
C GLY A 628 15.48 -28.64 -21.24
N LYS A 629 14.14 -28.70 -21.17
CA LYS A 629 13.28 -29.62 -21.94
C LYS A 629 12.89 -29.09 -23.34
N THR A 630 13.12 -27.81 -23.60
CA THR A 630 12.89 -27.12 -24.88
C THR A 630 14.11 -26.26 -25.22
N GLY A 631 14.25 -25.88 -26.50
CA GLY A 631 15.32 -25.01 -26.97
C GLY A 631 15.12 -23.54 -26.62
N VAL A 632 16.17 -22.74 -26.84
CA VAL A 632 16.31 -21.31 -26.48
C VAL A 632 16.44 -20.40 -27.70
N GLU A 633 15.97 -20.85 -28.87
CA GLU A 633 16.00 -20.09 -30.13
C GLU A 633 15.25 -18.76 -30.01
N MET A 634 14.09 -18.76 -29.33
CA MET A 634 13.26 -17.57 -29.15
C MET A 634 13.94 -16.55 -28.22
N GLU A 635 14.62 -17.04 -27.18
CA GLU A 635 15.38 -16.24 -26.22
C GLU A 635 16.62 -15.61 -26.85
N ALA A 636 17.21 -16.25 -27.87
CA ALA A 636 18.28 -15.68 -28.68
C ALA A 636 17.73 -14.63 -29.68
N LEU A 637 16.67 -14.95 -30.43
CA LEU A 637 16.04 -14.04 -31.39
C LEU A 637 15.51 -12.76 -30.73
N THR A 638 14.83 -12.90 -29.58
CA THR A 638 14.30 -11.78 -28.79
C THR A 638 15.41 -10.86 -28.30
N ALA A 639 16.56 -11.44 -27.91
CA ALA A 639 17.72 -10.71 -27.44
C ALA A 639 18.44 -9.95 -28.57
N ALA A 640 18.67 -10.59 -29.72
CA ALA A 640 19.26 -9.95 -30.90
C ALA A 640 18.38 -8.79 -31.41
N SER A 641 17.07 -9.05 -31.59
CA SER A 641 16.08 -8.05 -32.01
C SER A 641 16.04 -6.85 -31.07
N THR A 642 15.98 -7.07 -29.75
CA THR A 642 15.89 -5.96 -28.78
C THR A 642 17.20 -5.17 -28.69
N ALA A 643 18.36 -5.81 -28.82
CA ALA A 643 19.64 -5.11 -28.90
C ALA A 643 19.70 -4.22 -30.16
N ALA A 644 19.30 -4.73 -31.34
CA ALA A 644 19.25 -3.93 -32.56
C ALA A 644 18.25 -2.76 -32.50
N LEU A 645 17.05 -2.97 -31.94
CA LEU A 645 16.08 -1.91 -31.68
C LEU A 645 16.61 -0.86 -30.69
N THR A 646 17.47 -1.26 -29.75
CA THR A 646 18.12 -0.35 -28.80
C THR A 646 19.18 0.51 -29.49
N VAL A 647 20.03 -0.08 -30.36
CA VAL A 647 20.94 0.69 -31.24
C VAL A 647 20.13 1.68 -32.09
N TYR A 648 19.00 1.25 -32.64
CA TYR A 648 18.13 2.12 -33.43
C TYR A 648 17.59 3.32 -32.62
N ASP A 649 17.03 3.09 -31.42
CA ASP A 649 16.54 4.21 -30.61
C ASP A 649 17.67 5.19 -30.23
N MET A 650 18.85 4.67 -29.89
CA MET A 650 20.01 5.49 -29.54
C MET A 650 20.49 6.34 -30.73
N CYS A 651 20.46 5.80 -31.95
CA CYS A 651 21.06 6.42 -33.13
C CYS A 651 20.10 7.20 -34.04
N LYS A 652 18.77 7.06 -33.91
CA LYS A 652 17.75 7.70 -34.78
C LYS A 652 17.75 9.23 -34.83
N ALA A 653 18.53 9.89 -33.97
CA ALA A 653 18.75 11.34 -33.98
C ALA A 653 19.89 11.77 -34.92
N VAL A 654 20.83 10.86 -35.22
CA VAL A 654 21.96 11.05 -36.14
C VAL A 654 21.61 10.49 -37.51
N ASP A 655 21.18 9.23 -37.57
CA ASP A 655 20.78 8.56 -38.81
C ASP A 655 19.30 8.17 -38.76
N LYS A 656 18.49 8.69 -39.70
CA LYS A 656 17.04 8.44 -39.78
C LYS A 656 16.64 7.36 -40.79
N ARG A 657 17.61 6.75 -41.47
CA ARG A 657 17.42 5.77 -42.56
C ARG A 657 18.11 4.44 -42.27
N MET A 658 18.51 4.20 -41.03
CA MET A 658 18.99 2.90 -40.56
C MET A 658 17.97 1.79 -40.88
N ILE A 659 18.48 0.59 -41.16
CA ILE A 659 17.68 -0.61 -41.43
C ILE A 659 18.18 -1.72 -40.50
N ILE A 660 17.26 -2.48 -39.91
CA ILE A 660 17.58 -3.74 -39.21
C ILE A 660 17.17 -4.87 -40.15
N ASP A 661 18.12 -5.72 -40.55
CA ASP A 661 17.87 -6.87 -41.43
C ASP A 661 18.46 -8.18 -40.90
N GLY A 662 18.13 -9.27 -41.59
CA GLY A 662 18.77 -10.57 -41.40
C GLY A 662 18.52 -11.27 -40.06
N LEU A 663 17.48 -10.91 -39.28
CA LEU A 663 17.18 -11.55 -38.00
C LEU A 663 16.87 -13.05 -38.16
N ARG A 664 17.81 -13.90 -37.73
CA ARG A 664 17.75 -15.36 -37.92
C ARG A 664 18.52 -16.11 -36.83
N VAL A 665 18.22 -17.39 -36.64
CA VAL A 665 19.06 -18.32 -35.86
C VAL A 665 20.23 -18.74 -36.75
N VAL A 666 21.46 -18.72 -36.22
CA VAL A 666 22.69 -19.10 -36.93
C VAL A 666 23.40 -20.32 -36.34
N LEU A 667 23.13 -20.64 -35.06
CA LEU A 667 23.57 -21.86 -34.38
C LEU A 667 22.45 -22.37 -33.49
N LYS A 668 22.29 -23.69 -33.46
CA LYS A 668 21.48 -24.44 -32.49
C LYS A 668 22.22 -25.71 -32.10
N GLU A 669 22.31 -26.00 -30.82
CA GLU A 669 23.03 -27.17 -30.31
C GLU A 669 22.27 -27.81 -29.15
N GLY A 670 22.08 -29.13 -29.20
CA GLY A 670 21.52 -29.92 -28.10
C GLY A 670 20.06 -30.35 -28.26
N GLY A 671 19.65 -31.29 -27.42
CA GLY A 671 18.38 -32.02 -27.56
C GLY A 671 18.39 -33.02 -28.72
N LYS A 672 17.20 -33.51 -29.11
CA LYS A 672 17.05 -34.62 -30.09
C LYS A 672 17.50 -34.30 -31.53
N SER A 673 17.82 -33.04 -31.86
CA SER A 673 18.18 -32.59 -33.21
C SER A 673 19.68 -32.43 -33.44
N GLY A 674 20.53 -32.69 -32.44
CA GLY A 674 21.98 -32.54 -32.56
C GLY A 674 22.45 -31.07 -32.61
N ARG A 675 23.45 -30.80 -33.45
CA ARG A 675 23.96 -29.46 -33.76
C ARG A 675 23.54 -29.10 -35.18
N TRP A 676 23.08 -27.87 -35.35
CA TRP A 676 22.73 -27.26 -36.62
C TRP A 676 23.36 -25.87 -36.67
N GLU A 677 24.02 -25.57 -37.78
CA GLU A 677 24.52 -24.23 -38.11
C GLU A 677 23.88 -23.79 -39.41
N MET A 678 23.80 -22.48 -39.60
CA MET A 678 23.34 -21.88 -40.84
C MET A 678 24.57 -21.62 -41.72
N ASP A 679 24.60 -22.27 -42.90
CA ASP A 679 25.63 -22.09 -43.94
C ASP A 679 25.74 -20.62 -44.42
#